data_AF-A0A956IQ31-F1
#
_entry.id   AF-A0A956IQ31-F1
#
_cell.length_a   1.000
_cell.length_b   1.000
_cell.length_c   1.000
_cell.angle_alpha   90.00
_cell.angle_beta   90.00
_cell.angle_gamma   90.00
#
_symmetry.space_group_name_H-M   'P 1'
#
loop_
_entity.id
_entity.type
_entity.pdbx_description
1 polymer ?
#
loop_
_entity_poly.entity_id
_entity_poly.type
_entity_poly.pdbx_seq_one_letter_code
_entity_poly.pdbx_strand_id
1 'polypeptide(L)'
;MTMRLRAKCVLILGISTGLTLSPGANAFDAGTIDDEPVQLDVTNATSVLYNANNRDSRPNDVTRAANDDWGLLYNRLNLQASTGKWQLGLRLDTAWFYTSPNAVDIATELERARPRPLAPGSLAPPDYFRQRFYEAGGELSNRYVNWTYPAKYYVGYTSRDVELTLGDFYAQFGRGLVLSVRKLDELSSDITIRGARATSHLDVDDAKLKLTLLGGEMNPLRLDEASGRYLGVTSDVTPGFLAITEAGMPHQVETDFIPSANPTYAPDRIVGAQVEAGPKQFTLGTQGVVLFRQDPLNSDTVRTAKHVFVGSQSLDIPRVGDFGAAYIEAAVQSLDGPANIDAGHALYASFNIFADPVTILLEGKHYRRFFPLSANVDLNHAREFNLVQYNAPPTTEVFYNDTQFETFNVCVSGGRAKTDFHAGKDEDLFVWLGYYNTWSESASNDQCDIADDKRNRVLDAAVGAELTSQQRKSRASITLGGRNDVADRELQTAGGEQTDIAYQEGYVRYDVIRWIDGPYSLQFQGWHRRRRQTLGGPEGGWWEGQHLTGFEWAPHVSLAFGVEYNSNELFAASDTASPSELSDVTLYFNGQATYRIDSASSVSLFVGQRRGSLRCVGGVCRVFPPFEGARLDATLRF
;
A
#
# COMPACT_ATOMS: atom_id res chain seq x y z
N MET A 1 -21.55 28.84 43.85
CA MET A 1 -21.88 27.57 44.53
C MET A 1 -21.10 26.47 43.83
N THR A 2 -20.16 25.89 44.57
CA THR A 2 -19.09 24.98 44.16
C THR A 2 -19.59 23.63 43.67
N MET A 3 -19.08 23.11 42.54
CA MET A 3 -19.06 21.66 42.33
C MET A 3 -17.85 21.20 41.49
N ARG A 4 -17.12 20.28 42.13
CA ARG A 4 -15.82 19.68 41.84
C ARG A 4 -15.78 18.90 40.51
N LEU A 5 -14.84 19.23 39.62
CA LEU A 5 -14.23 18.26 38.68
C LEU A 5 -13.21 17.42 39.47
N ARG A 6 -13.42 16.10 39.52
CA ARG A 6 -12.41 15.15 40.05
C ARG A 6 -11.62 14.56 38.90
N ALA A 7 -10.31 14.64 39.06
CA ALA A 7 -9.26 14.11 38.21
C ALA A 7 -9.37 12.59 37.98
N LYS A 8 -9.26 12.19 36.71
CA LYS A 8 -8.79 10.88 36.23
C LYS A 8 -8.07 11.10 34.88
N CYS A 9 -6.86 11.66 34.93
CA CYS A 9 -5.96 11.74 33.77
C CYS A 9 -4.49 11.43 34.13
N VAL A 10 -4.24 10.79 35.26
CA VAL A 10 -2.88 10.47 35.71
C VAL A 10 -2.79 8.97 35.91
N LEU A 11 -2.57 8.21 34.82
CA LEU A 11 -1.88 6.91 34.87
C LEU A 11 -1.53 6.29 33.48
N ILE A 12 -1.10 7.04 32.45
CA ILE A 12 -0.69 6.41 31.16
C ILE A 12 0.57 7.08 30.57
N LEU A 13 1.60 7.28 31.39
CA LEU A 13 2.92 7.76 30.93
C LEU A 13 4.08 6.99 31.59
N GLY A 14 3.80 5.82 32.16
CA GLY A 14 4.71 5.05 33.00
C GLY A 14 5.66 4.09 32.28
N ILE A 15 5.66 4.03 30.93
CA ILE A 15 6.65 3.23 30.17
C ILE A 15 7.58 4.13 29.33
N SER A 16 7.30 5.43 29.24
CA SER A 16 8.10 6.41 28.49
C SER A 16 8.94 7.36 29.37
N THR A 17 8.82 7.31 30.70
CA THR A 17 9.52 8.23 31.62
C THR A 17 10.92 7.79 32.06
N GLY A 18 11.48 6.72 31.48
CA GLY A 18 12.84 6.27 31.76
C GLY A 18 13.92 6.75 30.79
N LEU A 19 13.59 7.38 29.65
CA LEU A 19 14.57 7.61 28.57
C LEU A 19 14.57 9.02 27.96
N THR A 20 13.83 9.98 28.51
CA THR A 20 13.85 11.36 28.00
C THR A 20 14.59 12.27 28.95
N LEU A 21 15.87 12.51 28.64
CA LEU A 21 16.75 13.67 28.94
C LEU A 21 18.17 13.18 29.25
N SER A 22 18.90 12.82 28.19
CA SER A 22 20.37 12.87 28.20
C SER A 22 20.81 13.61 26.93
N PRO A 23 21.44 14.80 27.05
CA PRO A 23 22.02 15.50 25.91
C PRO A 23 23.34 14.79 25.58
N GLY A 24 23.23 13.71 24.83
CA GLY A 24 24.36 12.90 24.41
C GLY A 24 23.82 11.61 23.83
N ALA A 25 23.75 11.53 22.50
CA ALA A 25 23.76 10.25 21.80
C ALA A 25 25.13 9.62 22.06
N ASN A 26 25.30 9.06 23.25
CA ASN A 26 26.38 8.14 23.51
C ASN A 26 25.95 6.85 22.83
N ALA A 27 26.60 6.50 21.72
CA ALA A 27 26.57 5.13 21.24
C ALA A 27 26.86 4.25 22.47
N PHE A 28 25.89 3.43 22.85
CA PHE A 28 26.09 2.50 23.96
C PHE A 28 27.17 1.52 23.50
N ASP A 29 28.36 1.64 24.08
CA ASP A 29 29.50 0.76 23.77
C ASP A 29 29.14 -0.62 24.35
N ALA A 30 28.49 -1.46 23.53
CA ALA A 30 27.98 -2.77 23.93
C ALA A 30 29.10 -3.81 24.16
N GLY A 31 30.36 -3.36 24.10
CA GLY A 31 31.56 -4.17 24.24
C GLY A 31 32.01 -4.80 22.92
N THR A 32 32.88 -5.78 23.05
CA THR A 32 33.41 -6.57 21.92
C THR A 32 33.04 -8.04 22.07
N ILE A 33 32.83 -8.72 20.95
CA ILE A 33 32.77 -10.18 20.86
C ILE A 33 33.94 -10.58 19.95
N ASP A 34 34.87 -11.40 20.45
CA ASP A 34 36.09 -11.79 19.72
C ASP A 34 36.88 -10.60 19.15
N ASP A 35 37.06 -9.54 19.96
CA ASP A 35 37.70 -8.27 19.60
C ASP A 35 37.00 -7.45 18.50
N GLU A 36 35.84 -7.89 18.00
CA GLU A 36 35.00 -7.13 17.08
C GLU A 36 33.97 -6.29 17.86
N PRO A 37 33.83 -4.98 17.54
CA PRO A 37 32.86 -4.13 18.22
C PRO A 37 31.43 -4.59 17.93
N VAL A 38 30.58 -4.51 18.94
CA VAL A 38 29.14 -4.73 18.79
C VAL A 38 28.44 -3.39 18.60
N GLN A 39 27.80 -3.19 17.45
CA GLN A 39 26.94 -2.05 17.20
C GLN A 39 25.49 -2.41 17.51
N LEU A 40 24.86 -1.63 18.39
CA LEU A 40 23.44 -1.72 18.70
C LEU A 40 22.71 -0.52 18.09
N ASP A 41 21.65 -0.77 17.33
CA ASP A 41 20.72 0.24 16.81
C ASP A 41 19.34 -0.01 17.40
N VAL A 42 18.78 1.02 18.04
CA VAL A 42 17.43 1.00 18.59
C VAL A 42 16.61 2.06 17.89
N THR A 43 15.63 1.62 17.10
CA THR A 43 14.69 2.52 16.43
C THR A 43 13.28 2.26 16.93
N ASN A 44 12.60 3.30 17.41
CA ASN A 44 11.21 3.25 17.83
C ASN A 44 10.34 4.17 16.98
N ALA A 45 9.27 3.63 16.39
CA ALA A 45 8.21 4.41 15.77
C ALA A 45 6.93 4.23 16.59
N THR A 46 6.39 5.31 17.14
CA THR A 46 5.14 5.34 17.90
C THR A 46 4.14 6.24 17.22
N SER A 47 2.92 5.75 17.04
CA SER A 47 1.77 6.50 16.57
C SER A 47 0.69 6.47 17.64
N VAL A 48 0.23 7.65 18.07
CA VAL A 48 -0.95 7.81 18.92
C VAL A 48 -2.00 8.53 18.09
N LEU A 49 -3.13 7.88 17.84
CA LEU A 49 -4.20 8.44 17.02
C LEU A 49 -5.54 8.33 17.72
N TYR A 50 -6.38 9.34 17.51
CA TYR A 50 -7.81 9.29 17.80
C TYR A 50 -8.56 9.59 16.50
N ASN A 51 -9.40 8.65 16.08
CA ASN A 51 -10.31 8.80 14.95
C ASN A 51 -11.69 9.15 15.51
N ALA A 52 -12.10 10.38 15.27
CA ALA A 52 -13.42 10.91 15.63
C ALA A 52 -14.44 10.52 14.54
N ASN A 53 -15.71 10.86 14.78
CA ASN A 53 -16.75 10.72 13.77
C ASN A 53 -16.42 11.53 12.49
N ASN A 54 -16.17 10.83 11.40
CA ASN A 54 -15.82 11.41 10.09
C ASN A 54 -17.05 11.80 9.24
N ARG A 55 -18.26 11.60 9.79
CA ARG A 55 -19.58 11.92 9.22
C ARG A 55 -19.87 11.21 7.89
N ASP A 56 -19.32 10.01 7.72
CA ASP A 56 -19.53 9.19 6.52
C ASP A 56 -20.57 8.07 6.71
N SER A 57 -21.13 7.95 7.92
CA SER A 57 -22.14 6.97 8.31
C SER A 57 -23.36 6.96 7.39
N ARG A 58 -23.84 5.76 7.06
CA ARG A 58 -25.01 5.55 6.21
C ARG A 58 -25.94 4.48 6.76
N PRO A 59 -27.26 4.58 6.50
CA PRO A 59 -28.18 3.51 6.83
C PRO A 59 -27.67 2.18 6.25
N ASN A 60 -27.69 1.14 7.09
CA ASN A 60 -27.23 -0.21 6.74
C ASN A 60 -25.71 -0.39 6.47
N ASP A 61 -24.87 0.63 6.68
CA ASP A 61 -23.41 0.50 6.52
C ASP A 61 -22.70 0.44 7.88
N VAL A 62 -22.68 -0.78 8.45
CA VAL A 62 -22.06 -1.04 9.75
C VAL A 62 -20.56 -0.75 9.74
N THR A 63 -19.85 -1.01 8.64
CA THR A 63 -18.39 -0.84 8.60
C THR A 63 -17.96 0.62 8.70
N ARG A 64 -18.75 1.54 8.15
CA ARG A 64 -18.53 2.99 8.29
C ARG A 64 -18.77 3.45 9.72
N ALA A 65 -19.95 3.19 10.27
CA ALA A 65 -20.23 3.54 11.66
C ALA A 65 -19.26 2.88 12.67
N ALA A 66 -18.76 1.69 12.35
CA ALA A 66 -17.75 1.00 13.16
C ALA A 66 -16.33 1.54 13.00
N ASN A 67 -16.08 2.58 12.18
CA ASN A 67 -14.76 3.20 11.99
C ASN A 67 -14.60 4.53 12.75
N ASP A 68 -15.59 4.90 13.56
CA ASP A 68 -15.65 6.14 14.32
C ASP A 68 -15.34 5.92 15.81
N ASP A 69 -14.97 7.01 16.51
CA ASP A 69 -14.79 7.09 17.97
C ASP A 69 -13.87 6.02 18.59
N TRP A 70 -12.73 5.79 17.95
CA TRP A 70 -11.70 4.89 18.44
C TRP A 70 -10.33 5.55 18.52
N GLY A 71 -9.44 4.97 19.31
CA GLY A 71 -8.10 5.50 19.52
C GLY A 71 -7.09 4.39 19.71
N LEU A 72 -5.91 4.57 19.13
CA LEU A 72 -4.85 3.59 19.05
C LEU A 72 -3.52 4.21 19.46
N LEU A 73 -2.80 3.50 20.31
CA LEU A 73 -1.35 3.60 20.43
C LEU A 73 -0.75 2.41 19.69
N TYR A 74 -0.02 2.68 18.63
CA TYR A 74 0.72 1.69 17.87
C TYR A 74 2.22 1.96 18.01
N ASN A 75 2.97 0.98 18.48
CA ASN A 75 4.40 1.08 18.71
C ASN A 75 5.14 -0.01 17.93
N ARG A 76 6.20 0.38 17.23
CA ARG A 76 7.11 -0.50 16.50
C ARG A 76 8.52 -0.26 17.02
N LEU A 77 8.99 -1.15 17.86
CA LEU A 77 10.35 -1.16 18.40
C LEU A 77 11.22 -2.11 17.58
N ASN A 78 12.26 -1.59 16.95
CA ASN A 78 13.28 -2.35 16.26
C ASN A 78 14.57 -2.33 17.07
N LEU A 79 15.15 -3.50 17.28
CA LEU A 79 16.45 -3.71 17.91
C LEU A 79 17.31 -4.44 16.89
N GLN A 80 18.48 -3.90 16.57
CA GLN A 80 19.46 -4.55 15.72
C GLN A 80 20.81 -4.55 16.40
N ALA A 81 21.41 -5.73 16.55
CA ALA A 81 22.79 -5.90 16.96
C ALA A 81 23.61 -6.41 15.79
N SER A 82 24.81 -5.86 15.59
CA SER A 82 25.73 -6.33 14.56
C SER A 82 27.16 -6.41 15.09
N THR A 83 27.89 -7.44 14.68
CA THR A 83 29.30 -7.65 15.03
C THR A 83 29.97 -8.45 13.92
N GLY A 84 31.05 -7.89 13.37
CA GLY A 84 31.73 -8.40 12.18
C GLY A 84 30.78 -8.69 11.01
N LYS A 85 30.63 -9.98 10.71
CA LYS A 85 29.79 -10.49 9.62
C LYS A 85 28.36 -10.83 10.03
N TRP A 86 28.05 -10.77 11.32
CA TRP A 86 26.78 -11.21 11.87
C TRP A 86 25.87 -10.04 12.19
N GLN A 87 24.57 -10.24 11.95
CA GLN A 87 23.51 -9.35 12.40
C GLN A 87 22.40 -10.15 13.08
N LEU A 88 21.84 -9.59 14.14
CA LEU A 88 20.66 -10.07 14.83
C LEU A 88 19.64 -8.94 14.85
N GLY A 89 18.42 -9.19 14.40
CA GLY A 89 17.33 -8.23 14.41
C GLY A 89 16.10 -8.76 15.13
N LEU A 90 15.41 -7.88 15.86
CA LEU A 90 14.10 -8.11 16.45
C LEU A 90 13.24 -6.87 16.24
N ARG A 91 11.99 -7.07 15.85
CA ARG A 91 10.94 -6.06 15.82
C ARG A 91 9.76 -6.52 16.68
N LEU A 92 9.43 -5.71 17.66
CA LEU A 92 8.23 -5.86 18.48
C LEU A 92 7.20 -4.83 18.03
N ASP A 93 6.02 -5.32 17.64
CA ASP A 93 4.87 -4.46 17.38
C ASP A 93 3.91 -4.56 18.57
N THR A 94 3.36 -3.42 18.97
CA THR A 94 2.33 -3.32 20.01
C THR A 94 1.19 -2.45 19.50
N ALA A 95 -0.02 -2.99 19.52
CA ALA A 95 -1.25 -2.22 19.28
C ALA A 95 -2.07 -2.21 20.57
N TRP A 96 -2.38 -1.01 21.05
CA TRP A 96 -3.24 -0.80 22.20
C TRP A 96 -4.33 0.21 21.84
N PHE A 97 -5.55 -0.27 21.73
CA PHE A 97 -6.75 0.51 21.54
C PHE A 97 -7.26 0.98 22.90
N TYR A 98 -7.08 2.28 23.17
CA TYR A 98 -7.47 2.89 24.45
C TYR A 98 -8.94 3.34 24.46
N THR A 99 -9.58 3.38 23.29
CA THR A 99 -11.02 3.55 23.11
C THR A 99 -11.44 2.85 21.82
N SER A 100 -12.65 2.31 21.80
CA SER A 100 -13.27 1.66 20.66
C SER A 100 -14.77 1.84 20.74
N PRO A 101 -15.49 1.92 19.61
CA PRO A 101 -16.94 1.91 19.60
C PRO A 101 -17.48 0.58 20.14
N ASN A 102 -18.75 0.58 20.52
CA ASN A 102 -19.48 -0.64 20.88
C ASN A 102 -20.69 -0.85 19.96
N ALA A 103 -21.18 -2.09 19.92
CA ALA A 103 -22.27 -2.48 19.02
C ALA A 103 -23.59 -1.72 19.28
N VAL A 104 -23.83 -1.28 20.52
CA VAL A 104 -25.05 -0.53 20.88
C VAL A 104 -25.00 0.89 20.30
N ASP A 105 -23.86 1.55 20.41
CA ASP A 105 -23.67 2.91 19.89
C ASP A 105 -23.78 2.92 18.36
N ILE A 106 -23.11 1.97 17.69
CA ILE A 106 -23.19 1.79 16.24
C ILE A 106 -24.64 1.55 15.78
N ALA A 107 -25.34 0.60 16.41
CA ALA A 107 -26.73 0.31 16.04
C ALA A 107 -27.67 1.51 16.28
N THR A 108 -27.40 2.31 17.33
CA THR A 108 -28.15 3.52 17.64
C THR A 108 -27.93 4.60 16.60
N GLU A 109 -26.68 4.81 16.18
CA GLU A 109 -26.32 5.74 15.11
C GLU A 109 -26.98 5.35 13.79
N LEU A 110 -26.90 4.08 13.41
CA LEU A 110 -27.50 3.58 12.17
C LEU A 110 -29.02 3.68 12.16
N GLU A 111 -29.69 3.57 13.31
CA GLU A 111 -31.13 3.81 13.44
C GLU A 111 -31.47 5.31 13.33
N ARG A 112 -30.60 6.21 13.83
CA ARG A 112 -30.76 7.67 13.69
C ARG A 112 -30.55 8.15 12.26
N ALA A 113 -29.58 7.56 11.56
CA ALA A 113 -29.26 7.91 10.17
C ALA A 113 -30.35 7.51 9.16
N ARG A 114 -31.35 6.70 9.58
CA ARG A 114 -32.39 6.18 8.67
C ARG A 114 -33.18 7.30 8.01
N PRO A 115 -33.47 7.18 6.69
CA PRO A 115 -34.32 8.14 5.99
C PRO A 115 -35.73 8.10 6.57
N ARG A 116 -36.37 9.27 6.68
CA ARG A 116 -37.76 9.39 7.11
C ARG A 116 -38.55 10.14 6.03
N PRO A 117 -39.70 9.60 5.56
CA PRO A 117 -40.37 8.37 6.01
C PRO A 117 -39.65 7.08 5.57
N LEU A 118 -39.90 5.97 6.28
CA LEU A 118 -39.33 4.66 5.94
C LEU A 118 -39.93 4.12 4.63
N ALA A 119 -39.10 3.55 3.78
CA ALA A 119 -39.56 2.87 2.56
C ALA A 119 -40.45 1.65 2.90
N PRO A 120 -41.46 1.33 2.08
CA PRO A 120 -42.28 0.12 2.26
C PRO A 120 -41.42 -1.14 2.39
N GLY A 121 -41.74 -2.01 3.35
CA GLY A 121 -40.98 -3.25 3.61
C GLY A 121 -39.73 -3.07 4.47
N SER A 122 -39.39 -1.84 4.89
CA SER A 122 -38.32 -1.61 5.86
C SER A 122 -38.62 -2.28 7.20
N LEU A 123 -37.60 -2.83 7.85
CA LEU A 123 -37.73 -3.38 9.20
C LEU A 123 -38.21 -2.31 10.19
N ALA A 124 -39.07 -2.73 11.14
CA ALA A 124 -39.48 -1.90 12.25
C ALA A 124 -38.26 -1.51 13.12
N PRO A 125 -38.27 -0.35 13.80
CA PRO A 125 -37.13 0.14 14.59
C PRO A 125 -36.50 -0.89 15.54
N PRO A 126 -37.24 -1.69 16.33
CA PRO A 126 -36.63 -2.66 17.23
C PRO A 126 -35.90 -3.80 16.50
N ASP A 127 -36.46 -4.28 15.39
CA ASP A 127 -35.87 -5.37 14.61
C ASP A 127 -34.67 -4.89 13.80
N TYR A 128 -34.75 -3.67 13.24
CA TYR A 128 -33.62 -3.03 12.57
C TYR A 128 -32.46 -2.83 13.55
N PHE A 129 -32.72 -2.26 14.73
CA PHE A 129 -31.70 -2.06 15.75
C PHE A 129 -31.06 -3.39 16.15
N ARG A 130 -31.87 -4.42 16.42
CA ARG A 130 -31.35 -5.74 16.81
C ARG A 130 -30.49 -6.35 15.71
N GLN A 131 -30.90 -6.24 14.45
CA GLN A 131 -30.09 -6.71 13.32
C GLN A 131 -28.74 -5.98 13.26
N ARG A 132 -28.75 -4.64 13.28
CA ARG A 132 -27.51 -3.85 13.22
C ARG A 132 -26.63 -4.04 14.43
N PHE A 133 -27.19 -4.32 15.61
CA PHE A 133 -26.44 -4.66 16.82
C PHE A 133 -25.63 -5.96 16.64
N TYR A 134 -26.23 -7.02 16.10
CA TYR A 134 -25.50 -8.28 15.85
C TYR A 134 -24.45 -8.12 14.74
N GLU A 135 -24.76 -7.40 13.68
CA GLU A 135 -23.80 -7.11 12.61
C GLU A 135 -22.62 -6.25 13.11
N ALA A 136 -22.88 -5.23 13.93
CA ALA A 136 -21.85 -4.41 14.55
C ALA A 136 -20.96 -5.21 15.50
N GLY A 137 -21.55 -6.10 16.31
CA GLY A 137 -20.78 -7.00 17.15
C GLY A 137 -19.88 -7.95 16.34
N GLY A 138 -20.39 -8.46 15.21
CA GLY A 138 -19.58 -9.23 14.25
C GLY A 138 -18.42 -8.42 13.68
N GLU A 139 -18.67 -7.19 13.22
CA GLU A 139 -17.63 -6.31 12.67
C GLU A 139 -16.55 -5.95 13.71
N LEU A 140 -16.96 -5.65 14.95
CA LEU A 140 -16.03 -5.30 16.03
C LEU A 140 -15.19 -6.48 16.53
N SER A 141 -15.64 -7.73 16.33
CA SER A 141 -14.86 -8.91 16.72
C SER A 141 -13.52 -9.03 15.97
N ASN A 142 -13.41 -8.41 14.78
CA ASN A 142 -12.19 -8.40 13.98
C ASN A 142 -11.49 -7.02 13.97
N ARG A 143 -11.83 -6.12 14.91
CA ARG A 143 -11.24 -4.78 15.05
C ARG A 143 -10.84 -4.50 16.49
N TYR A 144 -9.95 -3.54 16.67
CA TYR A 144 -9.64 -2.95 17.99
C TYR A 144 -9.11 -3.95 19.03
N VAL A 145 -8.42 -5.00 18.59
CA VAL A 145 -7.82 -6.01 19.47
C VAL A 145 -6.44 -5.57 19.93
N ASN A 146 -6.22 -5.63 21.24
CA ASN A 146 -4.93 -5.32 21.85
C ASN A 146 -3.97 -6.49 21.73
N TRP A 147 -2.72 -6.21 21.37
CA TRP A 147 -1.68 -7.24 21.32
C TRP A 147 -0.27 -6.62 21.36
N THR A 148 0.69 -7.45 21.74
CA THR A 148 2.12 -7.20 21.60
C THR A 148 2.75 -8.50 21.12
N TYR A 149 3.49 -8.48 20.02
CA TYR A 149 4.14 -9.69 19.50
C TYR A 149 5.42 -9.40 18.72
N PRO A 150 6.31 -10.41 18.57
CA PRO A 150 7.48 -10.31 17.71
C PRO A 150 7.09 -10.36 16.23
N ALA A 151 6.87 -9.17 15.65
CA ALA A 151 6.49 -9.00 14.26
C ALA A 151 7.57 -9.48 13.29
N LYS A 152 8.84 -9.23 13.60
CA LYS A 152 9.98 -9.70 12.79
C LYS A 152 11.15 -10.10 13.64
N TYR A 153 11.89 -11.11 13.21
CA TYR A 153 13.18 -11.46 13.81
C TYR A 153 14.06 -12.14 12.79
N TYR A 154 15.38 -11.94 12.88
CA TYR A 154 16.31 -12.63 11.99
C TYR A 154 17.71 -12.71 12.55
N VAL A 155 18.46 -13.71 12.07
CA VAL A 155 19.92 -13.78 12.14
C VAL A 155 20.45 -13.74 10.71
N GLY A 156 21.40 -12.85 10.45
CA GLY A 156 22.05 -12.72 9.16
C GLY A 156 23.55 -12.92 9.26
N TYR A 157 24.13 -13.48 8.20
CA TYR A 157 25.57 -13.54 7.99
C TYR A 157 25.88 -12.96 6.62
N THR A 158 26.76 -11.96 6.55
CA THR A 158 27.14 -11.29 5.31
C THR A 158 28.66 -11.31 5.14
N SER A 159 29.09 -11.82 4.00
CA SER A 159 30.49 -11.83 3.56
C SER A 159 30.57 -11.39 2.10
N ARG A 160 31.80 -11.33 1.55
CA ARG A 160 31.99 -10.96 0.14
C ARG A 160 31.28 -11.92 -0.82
N ASP A 161 31.31 -13.21 -0.51
CA ASP A 161 30.89 -14.26 -1.45
C ASP A 161 29.52 -14.86 -1.09
N VAL A 162 29.09 -14.73 0.16
CA VAL A 162 27.86 -15.36 0.66
C VAL A 162 27.11 -14.44 1.62
N GLU A 163 25.79 -14.38 1.43
CA GLU A 163 24.82 -13.79 2.33
C GLU A 163 23.82 -14.86 2.78
N LEU A 164 23.64 -15.06 4.08
CA LEU A 164 22.67 -15.97 4.66
C LEU A 164 21.72 -15.19 5.57
N THR A 165 20.45 -15.56 5.58
CA THR A 165 19.47 -15.02 6.53
C THR A 165 18.55 -16.14 7.00
N LEU A 166 18.38 -16.25 8.32
CA LEU A 166 17.42 -17.13 8.99
C LEU A 166 16.43 -16.26 9.78
N GLY A 167 15.14 -16.35 9.49
CA GLY A 167 14.10 -15.48 10.03
C GLY A 167 13.38 -14.68 8.94
N ASP A 168 12.93 -13.47 9.26
CA ASP A 168 12.24 -12.57 8.34
C ASP A 168 13.20 -11.87 7.37
N PHE A 169 12.94 -11.99 6.07
CA PHE A 169 13.67 -11.28 5.02
C PHE A 169 12.73 -10.81 3.90
N TYR A 170 13.20 -9.82 3.16
CA TYR A 170 12.59 -9.39 1.89
C TYR A 170 13.28 -10.08 0.72
N ALA A 171 12.55 -10.25 -0.39
CA ALA A 171 13.09 -10.87 -1.60
C ALA A 171 12.40 -10.31 -2.85
N GLN A 172 13.18 -10.12 -3.91
CA GLN A 172 12.68 -9.75 -5.22
C GLN A 172 13.45 -10.53 -6.27
N PHE A 173 12.75 -11.15 -7.21
CA PHE A 173 13.34 -11.81 -8.39
C PHE A 173 12.98 -11.03 -9.65
N GLY A 174 14.00 -10.75 -10.48
CA GLY A 174 13.84 -9.92 -11.67
C GLY A 174 13.23 -8.55 -11.35
N ARG A 175 12.33 -8.08 -12.21
CA ARG A 175 11.56 -6.84 -11.98
C ARG A 175 10.23 -7.06 -11.23
N GLY A 176 10.05 -8.23 -10.63
CA GLY A 176 8.89 -8.51 -9.77
C GLY A 176 7.76 -9.29 -10.43
N LEU A 177 7.95 -9.83 -11.66
CA LEU A 177 7.00 -10.77 -12.28
C LEU A 177 6.86 -12.06 -11.45
N VAL A 178 7.99 -12.61 -10.97
CA VAL A 178 8.04 -13.88 -10.22
C VAL A 178 7.81 -13.67 -8.72
N LEU A 179 8.54 -12.73 -8.12
CA LEU A 179 8.50 -12.48 -6.68
C LEU A 179 8.87 -11.01 -6.38
N SER A 180 8.08 -10.36 -5.53
CA SER A 180 8.34 -9.01 -5.03
C SER A 180 7.72 -8.87 -3.64
N VAL A 181 8.47 -9.28 -2.62
CA VAL A 181 8.09 -9.19 -1.21
C VAL A 181 8.89 -8.05 -0.59
N ARG A 182 8.23 -6.92 -0.36
CA ARG A 182 8.83 -5.65 0.07
C ARG A 182 7.91 -4.85 0.97
N LYS A 183 8.46 -3.81 1.59
CA LYS A 183 7.73 -2.79 2.33
C LYS A 183 7.21 -1.71 1.36
N LEU A 184 5.94 -1.35 1.50
CA LEU A 184 5.24 -0.27 0.79
C LEU A 184 4.54 0.61 1.83
N ASP A 185 5.27 1.60 2.35
CA ASP A 185 4.81 2.45 3.45
C ASP A 185 3.57 3.27 3.07
N GLU A 186 3.48 3.71 1.82
CA GLU A 186 2.36 4.53 1.31
C GLU A 186 1.01 3.78 1.33
N LEU A 187 1.07 2.44 1.30
CA LEU A 187 -0.11 1.56 1.35
C LEU A 187 -0.28 0.89 2.72
N SER A 188 0.60 1.21 3.69
CA SER A 188 0.72 0.54 4.97
C SER A 188 0.84 -0.99 4.82
N SER A 189 1.61 -1.42 3.82
CA SER A 189 1.86 -2.83 3.54
C SER A 189 3.31 -3.17 3.81
N ASP A 190 3.53 -4.25 4.55
CA ASP A 190 4.86 -4.72 4.87
C ASP A 190 4.82 -6.25 4.92
N ILE A 191 5.44 -6.90 3.95
CA ILE A 191 5.41 -8.36 3.80
C ILE A 191 6.85 -8.86 3.84
N THR A 192 7.11 -9.90 4.62
CA THR A 192 8.37 -10.66 4.63
C THR A 192 8.13 -12.13 4.36
N ILE A 193 9.21 -12.84 4.01
CA ILE A 193 9.26 -14.30 4.07
C ILE A 193 9.96 -14.65 5.36
N ARG A 194 9.32 -15.44 6.21
CA ARG A 194 9.92 -15.97 7.43
C ARG A 194 10.44 -17.37 7.17
N GLY A 195 11.75 -17.53 7.11
CA GLY A 195 12.39 -18.80 6.76
C GLY A 195 13.90 -18.66 6.54
N ALA A 196 14.41 -19.21 5.44
CA ALA A 196 15.83 -19.12 5.08
C ALA A 196 16.02 -18.49 3.70
N ARG A 197 17.08 -17.68 3.57
CA ARG A 197 17.59 -17.14 2.31
C ARG A 197 19.10 -17.33 2.26
N ALA A 198 19.61 -17.76 1.11
CA ALA A 198 21.03 -17.82 0.82
C ALA A 198 21.30 -17.20 -0.55
N THR A 199 22.23 -16.25 -0.60
CA THR A 199 22.74 -15.67 -1.83
C THR A 199 24.23 -15.93 -1.92
N SER A 200 24.72 -16.44 -3.03
CA SER A 200 26.16 -16.58 -3.30
C SER A 200 26.56 -15.84 -4.56
N HIS A 201 27.69 -15.12 -4.49
CA HIS A 201 28.32 -14.44 -5.61
C HIS A 201 29.62 -15.17 -5.97
N LEU A 202 29.76 -15.54 -7.24
CA LEU A 202 30.90 -16.27 -7.78
C LEU A 202 31.41 -15.50 -8.99
N ASP A 203 32.66 -15.07 -8.93
CA ASP A 203 33.37 -14.53 -10.09
C ASP A 203 34.06 -15.69 -10.83
N VAL A 204 33.69 -15.93 -12.09
CA VAL A 204 34.30 -16.96 -12.95
C VAL A 204 34.90 -16.27 -14.17
N ASP A 205 36.22 -16.02 -14.13
CA ASP A 205 36.97 -15.25 -15.12
C ASP A 205 36.35 -13.86 -15.38
N ASP A 206 35.74 -13.65 -16.55
CA ASP A 206 35.06 -12.42 -16.96
C ASP A 206 33.53 -12.44 -16.75
N ALA A 207 32.99 -13.53 -16.20
CA ALA A 207 31.57 -13.71 -15.94
C ALA A 207 31.27 -13.63 -14.44
N LYS A 208 30.12 -13.02 -14.12
CA LYS A 208 29.56 -13.03 -12.77
C LYS A 208 28.45 -14.05 -12.71
N LEU A 209 28.40 -14.81 -11.62
CA LEU A 209 27.32 -15.73 -11.29
C LEU A 209 26.79 -15.36 -9.90
N LYS A 210 25.48 -15.15 -9.82
CA LYS A 210 24.75 -14.96 -8.57
C LYS A 210 23.66 -16.03 -8.48
N LEU A 211 23.67 -16.76 -7.38
CA LEU A 211 22.65 -17.77 -7.05
C LEU A 211 21.93 -17.32 -5.78
N THR A 212 20.60 -17.28 -5.83
CA THR A 212 19.75 -17.04 -4.68
C THR A 212 18.83 -18.23 -4.48
N LEU A 213 18.77 -18.76 -3.26
CA LEU A 213 17.83 -19.79 -2.82
C LEU A 213 17.04 -19.27 -1.63
N LEU A 214 15.73 -19.52 -1.60
CA LEU A 214 14.88 -19.14 -0.47
C LEU A 214 13.77 -20.16 -0.22
N GLY A 215 13.31 -20.19 1.02
CA GLY A 215 12.12 -20.92 1.40
C GLY A 215 11.61 -20.52 2.78
N GLY A 216 10.30 -20.55 2.98
CA GLY A 216 9.68 -20.12 4.23
C GLY A 216 8.18 -19.90 4.08
N GLU A 217 7.62 -19.11 4.99
CA GLU A 217 6.20 -18.78 5.03
C GLU A 217 6.00 -17.27 4.93
N MET A 218 4.91 -16.86 4.27
CA MET A 218 4.59 -15.47 4.07
C MET A 218 4.11 -14.82 5.37
N ASN A 219 4.74 -13.71 5.74
CA ASN A 219 4.47 -12.98 6.97
C ASN A 219 4.14 -11.50 6.67
N PRO A 220 2.87 -11.17 6.39
CA PRO A 220 2.42 -9.79 6.22
C PRO A 220 2.25 -9.08 7.56
N LEU A 221 2.25 -7.76 7.52
CA LEU A 221 1.80 -6.89 8.60
C LEU A 221 0.38 -7.26 9.02
N ARG A 222 0.15 -7.34 10.33
CA ARG A 222 -1.11 -7.83 10.90
C ARG A 222 -2.11 -6.76 11.28
N LEU A 223 -1.74 -5.48 11.17
CA LEU A 223 -2.60 -4.37 11.51
C LEU A 223 -2.83 -3.50 10.30
N ASP A 224 -4.08 -3.12 10.12
CA ASP A 224 -4.38 -1.93 9.35
C ASP A 224 -4.65 -0.74 10.29
N GLU A 225 -3.72 0.20 10.34
CA GLU A 225 -3.84 1.43 11.15
C GLU A 225 -5.00 2.33 10.69
N ALA A 226 -5.50 2.21 9.46
CA ALA A 226 -6.57 3.08 8.97
C ALA A 226 -7.96 2.63 9.44
N SER A 227 -8.18 1.32 9.58
CA SER A 227 -9.47 0.74 10.00
C SER A 227 -9.46 0.13 11.40
N GLY A 228 -8.29 -0.05 12.01
CA GLY A 228 -8.14 -0.77 13.28
C GLY A 228 -8.35 -2.29 13.15
N ARG A 229 -8.42 -2.80 11.92
CA ARG A 229 -8.63 -4.23 11.63
C ARG A 229 -7.31 -5.00 11.70
N TYR A 230 -7.39 -6.27 12.11
CA TYR A 230 -6.22 -7.16 12.16
C TYR A 230 -6.38 -8.42 11.30
N LEU A 231 -5.24 -9.05 10.96
CA LEU A 231 -5.17 -10.38 10.33
C LEU A 231 -4.88 -11.45 11.37
N GLY A 232 -5.88 -12.26 11.66
CA GLY A 232 -5.81 -13.36 12.62
C GLY A 232 -5.60 -14.72 11.93
N VAL A 233 -4.75 -15.56 12.52
CA VAL A 233 -4.50 -16.95 12.09
C VAL A 233 -5.23 -17.94 12.99
N THR A 234 -5.37 -19.19 12.56
CA THR A 234 -5.89 -20.29 13.40
C THR A 234 -4.98 -20.55 14.61
N SER A 235 -5.53 -21.22 15.62
CA SER A 235 -4.77 -21.75 16.77
C SER A 235 -3.94 -23.00 16.45
N ASP A 236 -4.22 -23.67 15.32
CA ASP A 236 -3.49 -24.85 14.88
C ASP A 236 -2.11 -24.43 14.34
N VAL A 237 -1.10 -24.63 15.17
CA VAL A 237 0.30 -24.30 14.89
C VAL A 237 0.89 -25.27 13.86
N THR A 238 1.57 -24.75 12.84
CA THR A 238 2.42 -25.56 11.96
C THR A 238 3.46 -26.32 12.80
N PRO A 239 3.49 -27.67 12.83
CA PRO A 239 4.46 -28.40 13.65
C PRO A 239 5.92 -28.15 13.24
N GLY A 240 6.85 -28.16 14.20
CA GLY A 240 8.30 -28.15 13.95
C GLY A 240 8.98 -26.77 14.03
N PHE A 241 10.08 -26.56 13.30
CA PHE A 241 10.81 -25.27 13.26
C PHE A 241 9.91 -24.12 12.76
N LEU A 242 8.89 -24.46 11.95
CA LEU A 242 7.87 -23.53 11.51
C LEU A 242 6.87 -23.14 12.63
N ALA A 243 6.77 -23.85 13.76
CA ALA A 243 5.95 -23.38 14.88
C ALA A 243 6.44 -22.04 15.47
N ILE A 244 7.74 -21.78 15.34
CA ILE A 244 8.37 -20.52 15.75
C ILE A 244 7.89 -19.38 14.85
N THR A 245 7.48 -19.68 13.60
CA THR A 245 7.02 -18.66 12.65
C THR A 245 5.64 -18.13 13.00
N GLU A 246 4.81 -18.87 13.72
CA GLU A 246 3.44 -18.49 14.10
C GLU A 246 3.30 -18.07 15.57
N ALA A 247 4.35 -18.29 16.38
CA ALA A 247 4.34 -18.02 17.81
C ALA A 247 4.09 -16.53 18.14
N GLY A 248 3.01 -16.27 18.89
CA GLY A 248 2.62 -14.93 19.34
C GLY A 248 1.82 -14.12 18.31
N MET A 249 1.49 -14.69 17.15
CA MET A 249 0.61 -14.01 16.20
C MET A 249 -0.76 -13.69 16.83
N PRO A 250 -1.40 -12.57 16.45
CA PRO A 250 -2.77 -12.33 16.85
C PRO A 250 -3.65 -13.46 16.31
N HIS A 251 -4.34 -14.15 17.21
CA HIS A 251 -5.34 -15.17 16.88
C HIS A 251 -6.72 -14.55 16.82
N GLN A 252 -7.62 -15.20 16.09
CA GLN A 252 -9.01 -14.82 16.10
C GLN A 252 -9.64 -15.04 17.49
N VAL A 253 -10.38 -14.03 17.96
CA VAL A 253 -10.95 -14.01 19.31
C VAL A 253 -12.44 -14.35 19.23
N GLU A 254 -12.85 -15.40 19.95
CA GLU A 254 -14.27 -15.71 20.12
C GLU A 254 -14.95 -14.62 20.95
N THR A 255 -16.14 -14.23 20.53
CA THR A 255 -16.96 -13.21 21.19
C THR A 255 -18.40 -13.69 21.35
N ASP A 256 -19.20 -12.98 22.14
CA ASP A 256 -20.64 -13.24 22.26
C ASP A 256 -21.38 -13.13 20.90
N PHE A 257 -20.78 -12.44 19.92
CA PHE A 257 -21.32 -12.27 18.56
C PHE A 257 -20.78 -13.31 17.57
N ILE A 258 -19.54 -13.75 17.75
CA ILE A 258 -18.87 -14.78 16.94
C ILE A 258 -18.35 -15.88 17.88
N PRO A 259 -19.19 -16.88 18.20
CA PRO A 259 -18.83 -17.94 19.14
C PRO A 259 -17.85 -18.97 18.56
N SER A 260 -17.56 -18.90 17.24
CA SER A 260 -16.58 -19.73 16.56
C SER A 260 -15.90 -18.86 15.50
N ALA A 261 -14.71 -18.35 15.81
CA ALA A 261 -14.03 -17.41 14.94
C ALA A 261 -13.14 -18.15 13.92
N ASN A 262 -13.44 -17.97 12.63
CA ASN A 262 -12.62 -18.49 11.52
C ASN A 262 -11.40 -17.59 11.31
N PRO A 263 -10.25 -18.15 10.86
CA PRO A 263 -9.07 -17.36 10.53
C PRO A 263 -9.39 -16.33 9.43
N THR A 264 -8.76 -15.15 9.52
CA THR A 264 -8.83 -14.14 8.45
C THR A 264 -7.57 -14.12 7.58
N TYR A 265 -6.55 -14.90 7.95
CA TYR A 265 -5.34 -15.13 7.17
C TYR A 265 -4.86 -16.56 7.33
N ALA A 266 -4.48 -17.19 6.22
CA ALA A 266 -3.81 -18.47 6.19
C ALA A 266 -2.42 -18.31 5.53
N PRO A 267 -1.31 -18.60 6.25
CA PRO A 267 0.03 -18.41 5.71
C PRO A 267 0.33 -19.32 4.49
N ASP A 268 0.77 -18.71 3.40
CA ASP A 268 1.27 -19.42 2.22
C ASP A 268 2.75 -19.78 2.40
N ARG A 269 3.13 -21.01 2.03
CA ARG A 269 4.53 -21.44 2.00
C ARG A 269 5.13 -21.18 0.64
N ILE A 270 6.41 -20.86 0.59
CA ILE A 270 7.15 -20.58 -0.64
C ILE A 270 8.48 -21.31 -0.68
N VAL A 271 8.86 -21.75 -1.88
CA VAL A 271 10.23 -22.11 -2.24
C VAL A 271 10.59 -21.38 -3.52
N GLY A 272 11.81 -20.83 -3.60
CA GLY A 272 12.24 -20.04 -4.74
C GLY A 272 13.73 -20.15 -5.02
N ALA A 273 14.08 -19.99 -6.30
CA ALA A 273 15.46 -19.93 -6.74
C ALA A 273 15.63 -18.89 -7.86
N GLN A 274 16.79 -18.24 -7.89
CA GLN A 274 17.21 -17.35 -8.96
C GLN A 274 18.68 -17.62 -9.29
N VAL A 275 18.99 -17.69 -10.58
CA VAL A 275 20.34 -17.71 -11.12
C VAL A 275 20.50 -16.52 -12.06
N GLU A 276 21.45 -15.64 -11.77
CA GLU A 276 21.84 -14.53 -12.64
C GLU A 276 23.27 -14.75 -13.09
N ALA A 277 23.49 -14.84 -14.41
CA ALA A 277 24.80 -15.14 -14.97
C ALA A 277 25.04 -14.34 -16.25
N GLY A 278 26.27 -13.87 -16.44
CA GLY A 278 26.66 -13.23 -17.69
C GLY A 278 27.98 -12.48 -17.60
N PRO A 279 28.53 -12.08 -18.77
CA PRO A 279 29.69 -11.20 -18.81
C PRO A 279 29.29 -9.76 -18.44
N LYS A 280 30.25 -8.82 -18.39
CA LYS A 280 29.96 -7.43 -18.00
C LYS A 280 28.98 -6.68 -18.93
N GLN A 281 28.76 -7.17 -20.14
CA GLN A 281 27.93 -6.54 -21.17
C GLN A 281 26.45 -6.88 -21.03
N PHE A 282 26.11 -8.04 -20.45
CA PHE A 282 24.73 -8.44 -20.26
C PHE A 282 24.60 -9.49 -19.16
N THR A 283 23.43 -9.54 -18.53
CA THR A 283 23.09 -10.54 -17.52
C THR A 283 21.86 -11.32 -17.97
N LEU A 284 21.94 -12.65 -17.96
CA LEU A 284 20.80 -13.55 -18.10
C LEU A 284 20.31 -13.97 -16.72
N GLY A 285 19.01 -13.90 -16.49
CA GLY A 285 18.36 -14.34 -15.26
C GLY A 285 17.42 -15.49 -15.54
N THR A 286 17.52 -16.57 -14.77
CA THR A 286 16.51 -17.63 -14.67
C THR A 286 16.00 -17.66 -13.24
N GLN A 287 14.70 -17.48 -13.04
CA GLN A 287 14.11 -17.45 -11.70
C GLN A 287 12.78 -18.20 -11.66
N GLY A 288 12.42 -18.71 -10.48
CA GLY A 288 11.12 -19.32 -10.27
C GLY A 288 10.76 -19.47 -8.80
N VAL A 289 9.46 -19.50 -8.54
CA VAL A 289 8.87 -19.75 -7.22
C VAL A 289 7.72 -20.74 -7.32
N VAL A 290 7.53 -21.53 -6.26
CA VAL A 290 6.36 -22.35 -6.03
C VAL A 290 5.73 -21.91 -4.71
N LEU A 291 4.43 -21.60 -4.73
CA LEU A 291 3.63 -21.40 -3.54
C LEU A 291 2.84 -22.68 -3.22
N PHE A 292 2.80 -23.02 -1.94
CA PHE A 292 1.96 -24.08 -1.38
C PHE A 292 0.97 -23.44 -0.42
N ARG A 293 -0.31 -23.52 -0.75
CA ARG A 293 -1.38 -22.83 -0.03
C ARG A 293 -2.18 -23.77 0.84
N GLN A 294 -2.66 -23.24 1.96
CA GLN A 294 -3.63 -23.90 2.82
C GLN A 294 -5.03 -23.82 2.19
N ASP A 295 -6.05 -24.32 2.90
CA ASP A 295 -7.43 -24.22 2.43
C ASP A 295 -7.84 -22.76 2.19
N PRO A 296 -8.52 -22.47 1.08
CA PRO A 296 -8.81 -21.10 0.70
C PRO A 296 -9.88 -20.46 1.59
N LEU A 297 -9.64 -19.22 1.98
CA LEU A 297 -10.59 -18.42 2.77
C LEU A 297 -11.60 -17.64 1.89
N ASN A 298 -11.45 -17.71 0.57
CA ASN A 298 -12.32 -17.08 -0.42
C ASN A 298 -12.47 -17.93 -1.68
N SER A 299 -13.43 -17.59 -2.53
CA SER A 299 -13.70 -18.25 -3.80
C SER A 299 -12.97 -17.65 -5.02
N ASP A 300 -12.05 -16.70 -4.81
CA ASP A 300 -11.28 -16.06 -5.89
C ASP A 300 -10.34 -17.04 -6.63
N THR A 301 -10.16 -16.85 -7.93
CA THR A 301 -9.38 -17.71 -8.82
C THR A 301 -7.95 -17.93 -8.34
N VAL A 302 -7.25 -16.89 -7.87
CA VAL A 302 -5.88 -17.03 -7.36
C VAL A 302 -5.90 -17.62 -5.97
N ARG A 303 -6.76 -17.12 -5.08
CA ARG A 303 -6.80 -17.54 -3.67
C ARG A 303 -7.21 -19.01 -3.50
N THR A 304 -7.95 -19.57 -4.45
CA THR A 304 -8.35 -20.99 -4.47
C THR A 304 -7.30 -21.96 -5.02
N ALA A 305 -6.24 -21.45 -5.67
CA ALA A 305 -5.15 -22.29 -6.16
C ALA A 305 -4.33 -22.88 -4.99
N LYS A 306 -4.20 -24.20 -4.94
CA LYS A 306 -3.41 -24.93 -3.93
C LYS A 306 -1.92 -24.85 -4.20
N HIS A 307 -1.55 -24.93 -5.47
CA HIS A 307 -0.17 -24.77 -5.92
C HIS A 307 -0.10 -23.68 -6.98
N VAL A 308 0.81 -22.73 -6.80
CA VAL A 308 1.06 -21.69 -7.80
C VAL A 308 2.53 -21.75 -8.19
N PHE A 309 2.79 -21.96 -9.47
CA PHE A 309 4.13 -21.90 -10.04
C PHE A 309 4.27 -20.64 -10.87
N VAL A 310 5.36 -19.90 -10.68
CA VAL A 310 5.77 -18.81 -11.56
C VAL A 310 7.24 -18.97 -11.89
N GLY A 311 7.60 -18.90 -13.16
CA GLY A 311 8.99 -18.93 -13.61
C GLY A 311 9.24 -17.91 -14.71
N SER A 312 10.44 -17.35 -14.80
CA SER A 312 10.79 -16.40 -15.84
C SER A 312 12.25 -16.50 -16.32
N GLN A 313 12.46 -15.94 -17.50
CA GLN A 313 13.75 -15.70 -18.12
C GLN A 313 13.89 -14.21 -18.39
N SER A 314 15.00 -13.60 -17.97
CA SER A 314 15.29 -12.19 -18.20
C SER A 314 16.65 -11.97 -18.85
N LEU A 315 16.75 -10.90 -19.63
CA LEU A 315 17.98 -10.38 -20.19
C LEU A 315 18.09 -8.89 -19.85
N ASP A 316 19.15 -8.53 -19.14
CA ASP A 316 19.52 -7.15 -18.84
C ASP A 316 20.77 -6.77 -19.62
N ILE A 317 20.68 -5.69 -20.40
CA ILE A 317 21.79 -5.12 -21.16
C ILE A 317 21.98 -3.69 -20.63
N PRO A 318 22.85 -3.49 -19.63
CA PRO A 318 23.04 -2.18 -19.01
C PRO A 318 23.63 -1.14 -19.96
N ARG A 319 24.24 -1.59 -21.08
CA ARG A 319 24.81 -0.73 -22.11
C ARG A 319 24.65 -1.32 -23.51
N VAL A 320 23.79 -0.69 -24.32
CA VAL A 320 23.62 -0.96 -25.76
C VAL A 320 24.38 0.11 -26.54
N GLY A 321 25.61 -0.22 -26.97
CA GLY A 321 26.52 0.79 -27.53
C GLY A 321 26.74 1.96 -26.56
N ASP A 322 26.82 3.18 -27.06
CA ASP A 322 26.94 4.38 -26.22
C ASP A 322 25.61 5.13 -26.02
N PHE A 323 24.49 4.55 -26.47
CA PHE A 323 23.23 5.27 -26.64
C PHE A 323 22.06 4.73 -25.82
N GLY A 324 22.21 3.64 -25.06
CA GLY A 324 21.06 3.12 -24.33
C GLY A 324 21.29 1.95 -23.38
N ALA A 325 20.20 1.47 -22.80
CA ALA A 325 20.12 0.28 -21.96
C ALA A 325 18.80 -0.46 -22.24
N ALA A 326 18.81 -1.79 -22.18
CA ALA A 326 17.65 -2.62 -22.51
C ALA A 326 17.39 -3.67 -21.43
N TYR A 327 16.12 -3.98 -21.20
CA TYR A 327 15.68 -5.08 -20.35
C TYR A 327 14.49 -5.79 -20.98
N ILE A 328 14.47 -7.12 -20.90
CA ILE A 328 13.34 -7.96 -21.31
C ILE A 328 13.19 -9.11 -20.34
N GLU A 329 11.95 -9.42 -19.95
CA GLU A 329 11.62 -10.56 -19.10
C GLU A 329 10.35 -11.24 -19.60
N ALA A 330 10.41 -12.55 -19.78
CA ALA A 330 9.29 -13.40 -20.15
C ALA A 330 9.01 -14.40 -19.02
N ALA A 331 7.77 -14.47 -18.56
CA ALA A 331 7.34 -15.33 -17.46
C ALA A 331 6.17 -16.24 -17.86
N VAL A 332 6.07 -17.38 -17.18
CA VAL A 332 4.94 -18.29 -17.22
C VAL A 332 4.37 -18.47 -15.82
N GLN A 333 3.07 -18.68 -15.72
CA GLN A 333 2.36 -18.92 -14.47
C GLN A 333 1.39 -20.08 -14.63
N SER A 334 1.34 -20.96 -13.63
CA SER A 334 0.37 -22.05 -13.53
C SER A 334 -0.33 -21.97 -12.18
N LEU A 335 -1.66 -22.05 -12.20
CA LEU A 335 -2.51 -22.11 -11.02
C LEU A 335 -3.15 -23.50 -10.98
N ASP A 336 -2.80 -24.31 -9.98
CA ASP A 336 -3.43 -25.61 -9.75
C ASP A 336 -4.47 -25.48 -8.64
N GLY A 337 -5.75 -25.61 -8.98
CA GLY A 337 -6.86 -25.33 -8.09
C GLY A 337 -8.22 -25.77 -8.67
N PRO A 338 -9.33 -25.48 -7.97
CA PRO A 338 -10.67 -25.81 -8.43
C PRO A 338 -11.09 -24.97 -9.65
N ALA A 339 -10.52 -23.77 -9.81
CA ALA A 339 -10.69 -22.97 -11.01
C ALA A 339 -9.87 -23.60 -12.15
N ASN A 340 -10.55 -24.08 -13.19
CA ASN A 340 -9.91 -24.65 -14.37
C ASN A 340 -9.34 -23.54 -15.27
N ILE A 341 -8.19 -22.97 -14.90
CA ILE A 341 -7.50 -21.91 -15.64
C ILE A 341 -6.29 -22.49 -16.37
N ASP A 342 -6.21 -22.24 -17.68
CA ASP A 342 -5.03 -22.56 -18.47
C ASP A 342 -3.78 -21.79 -17.99
N ALA A 343 -2.58 -22.32 -18.24
CA ALA A 343 -1.34 -21.64 -17.94
C ALA A 343 -1.27 -20.23 -18.58
N GLY A 344 -0.82 -19.26 -17.78
CA GLY A 344 -0.62 -17.88 -18.14
C GLY A 344 0.81 -17.57 -18.56
N HIS A 345 0.98 -16.43 -19.23
CA HIS A 345 2.30 -15.90 -19.59
C HIS A 345 2.33 -14.38 -19.55
N ALA A 346 3.52 -13.84 -19.34
CA ALA A 346 3.79 -12.42 -19.31
C ALA A 346 5.08 -12.09 -20.05
N LEU A 347 5.09 -10.96 -20.76
CA LEU A 347 6.28 -10.37 -21.35
C LEU A 347 6.34 -8.89 -20.94
N TYR A 348 7.47 -8.47 -20.40
CA TYR A 348 7.78 -7.06 -20.15
C TYR A 348 9.09 -6.69 -20.82
N ALA A 349 9.15 -5.50 -21.42
CA ALA A 349 10.37 -4.97 -22.00
C ALA A 349 10.49 -3.47 -21.73
N SER A 350 11.73 -3.00 -21.52
CA SER A 350 12.04 -1.57 -21.43
C SER A 350 13.31 -1.24 -22.20
N PHE A 351 13.33 -0.10 -22.88
CA PHE A 351 14.50 0.41 -23.59
C PHE A 351 14.69 1.90 -23.27
N ASN A 352 15.83 2.24 -22.70
CA ASN A 352 16.26 3.60 -22.46
C ASN A 352 17.20 4.05 -23.57
N ILE A 353 16.91 5.20 -24.18
CA ILE A 353 17.73 5.85 -25.20
C ILE A 353 18.26 7.14 -24.60
N PHE A 354 19.58 7.29 -24.59
CA PHE A 354 20.30 8.47 -24.12
C PHE A 354 20.82 9.24 -25.34
N ALA A 355 20.21 10.39 -25.65
CA ALA A 355 20.56 11.21 -26.80
C ALA A 355 20.43 12.70 -26.46
N ASP A 356 21.46 13.28 -25.82
CA ASP A 356 21.49 14.68 -25.37
C ASP A 356 20.94 15.65 -26.44
N PRO A 357 19.99 16.55 -26.10
CA PRO A 357 19.40 16.85 -24.77
C PRO A 357 18.19 15.98 -24.37
N VAL A 358 17.94 14.89 -25.09
CA VAL A 358 16.75 14.05 -24.95
C VAL A 358 17.09 12.70 -24.30
N THR A 359 16.22 12.24 -23.41
CA THR A 359 16.18 10.83 -22.97
C THR A 359 14.81 10.25 -23.30
N ILE A 360 14.77 9.05 -23.88
CA ILE A 360 13.52 8.36 -24.23
C ILE A 360 13.47 7.02 -23.51
N LEU A 361 12.40 6.79 -22.77
CA LEU A 361 12.05 5.50 -22.19
C LEU A 361 10.91 4.89 -22.99
N LEU A 362 11.13 3.72 -23.58
CA LEU A 362 10.11 2.90 -24.22
C LEU A 362 9.84 1.70 -23.31
N GLU A 363 8.58 1.44 -22.98
CA GLU A 363 8.18 0.28 -22.19
C GLU A 363 6.99 -0.42 -22.83
N GLY A 364 6.97 -1.75 -22.74
CA GLY A 364 5.89 -2.59 -23.25
C GLY A 364 5.58 -3.75 -22.31
N LYS A 365 4.31 -4.11 -22.23
CA LYS A 365 3.82 -5.29 -21.52
C LYS A 365 2.81 -6.08 -22.35
N HIS A 366 2.86 -7.40 -22.23
CA HIS A 366 1.91 -8.34 -22.81
C HIS A 366 1.64 -9.48 -21.84
N TYR A 367 0.48 -9.45 -21.18
CA TYR A 367 0.11 -10.40 -20.13
C TYR A 367 -1.16 -11.15 -20.54
N ARG A 368 -1.19 -12.46 -20.32
CA ARG A 368 -2.32 -13.35 -20.60
C ARG A 368 -2.49 -14.32 -19.43
N ARG A 369 -3.63 -14.24 -18.74
CA ARG A 369 -3.92 -15.07 -17.54
C ARG A 369 -2.79 -14.99 -16.52
N PHE A 370 -2.17 -13.82 -16.38
CA PHE A 370 -1.02 -13.61 -15.49
C PHE A 370 -1.48 -12.78 -14.29
N PHE A 371 -1.81 -13.47 -13.21
CA PHE A 371 -2.47 -12.91 -12.06
C PHE A 371 -1.48 -12.43 -11.00
N PRO A 372 -1.85 -11.38 -10.23
CA PRO A 372 -1.16 -11.08 -8.99
C PRO A 372 -1.22 -12.29 -8.04
N LEU A 373 -0.12 -12.57 -7.33
CA LEU A 373 -0.02 -13.61 -6.33
C LEU A 373 -0.62 -13.15 -5.01
N SER A 374 -1.92 -12.88 -5.00
CA SER A 374 -2.66 -12.44 -3.81
C SER A 374 -2.59 -13.50 -2.71
N ALA A 375 -2.41 -13.04 -1.46
CA ALA A 375 -2.31 -13.87 -0.27
C ALA A 375 -3.60 -14.65 0.03
N ASN A 376 -3.59 -15.64 0.93
CA ASN A 376 -4.82 -16.29 1.39
C ASN A 376 -5.41 -15.52 2.59
N VAL A 377 -6.28 -14.54 2.31
CA VAL A 377 -6.96 -13.66 3.29
C VAL A 377 -8.46 -13.85 3.12
N ASP A 378 -9.25 -13.77 4.20
CA ASP A 378 -10.71 -13.67 4.16
C ASP A 378 -11.13 -12.22 3.84
N LEU A 379 -11.77 -12.01 2.71
CA LEU A 379 -12.10 -10.67 2.19
C LEU A 379 -13.45 -10.19 2.72
N ASN A 380 -14.29 -11.08 3.24
CA ASN A 380 -15.54 -10.70 3.87
C ASN A 380 -15.28 -10.01 5.21
N HIS A 381 -14.24 -10.45 5.92
CA HIS A 381 -13.89 -9.94 7.23
C HIS A 381 -12.62 -9.09 7.24
N ALA A 382 -11.75 -9.12 6.20
CA ALA A 382 -10.47 -8.41 6.17
C ALA A 382 -10.12 -7.82 4.79
N ARG A 383 -11.10 -7.19 4.13
CA ARG A 383 -10.95 -6.57 2.79
C ARG A 383 -9.81 -5.56 2.66
N GLU A 384 -9.43 -4.88 3.75
CA GLU A 384 -8.35 -3.90 3.78
C GLU A 384 -6.98 -4.52 3.43
N PHE A 385 -6.87 -5.85 3.53
CA PHE A 385 -5.68 -6.63 3.17
C PHE A 385 -5.81 -7.31 1.79
N ASN A 386 -6.77 -6.92 0.94
CA ASN A 386 -6.90 -7.47 -0.41
C ASN A 386 -5.61 -7.31 -1.23
N LEU A 387 -4.92 -6.18 -1.06
CA LEU A 387 -3.68 -5.82 -1.75
C LEU A 387 -2.44 -6.64 -1.34
N VAL A 388 -2.54 -7.49 -0.31
CA VAL A 388 -1.41 -8.31 0.14
C VAL A 388 -1.14 -9.33 -0.96
N GLN A 389 -0.04 -9.11 -1.69
CA GLN A 389 0.38 -9.93 -2.82
C GLN A 389 1.89 -10.15 -2.82
N TYR A 390 2.34 -11.26 -3.40
CA TYR A 390 3.74 -11.70 -3.34
C TYR A 390 4.53 -11.42 -4.61
N ASN A 391 3.89 -10.93 -5.67
CA ASN A 391 4.54 -10.39 -6.84
C ASN A 391 3.97 -9.00 -7.14
N ALA A 392 4.72 -8.21 -7.91
CA ALA A 392 4.28 -6.90 -8.37
C ALA A 392 4.72 -6.79 -9.83
N PRO A 393 3.93 -7.35 -10.77
CA PRO A 393 4.24 -7.28 -12.19
C PRO A 393 4.49 -5.82 -12.60
N PRO A 394 5.55 -5.53 -13.38
CA PRO A 394 5.84 -4.17 -13.81
C PRO A 394 4.62 -3.54 -14.48
N THR A 395 4.26 -2.34 -14.02
CA THR A 395 3.31 -1.50 -14.74
C THR A 395 4.08 -0.55 -15.64
N THR A 396 3.68 -0.48 -16.90
CA THR A 396 4.14 0.53 -17.85
C THR A 396 3.36 1.86 -17.68
N GLU A 397 2.46 1.92 -16.70
CA GLU A 397 1.67 3.09 -16.36
C GLU A 397 2.46 3.99 -15.41
N VAL A 398 1.98 5.21 -15.17
CA VAL A 398 2.62 6.06 -14.15
C VAL A 398 2.38 5.50 -12.75
N PHE A 399 3.33 5.70 -11.84
CA PHE A 399 3.33 5.01 -10.53
C PHE A 399 2.11 5.34 -9.65
N TYR A 400 1.45 6.47 -9.91
CA TYR A 400 0.28 6.98 -9.21
C TYR A 400 -1.02 6.80 -10.03
N ASN A 401 -0.96 6.09 -11.17
CA ASN A 401 -2.14 5.84 -11.97
C ASN A 401 -3.10 4.95 -11.17
N ASP A 402 -4.37 5.28 -11.27
CA ASP A 402 -5.44 4.55 -10.62
C ASP A 402 -5.96 3.48 -11.60
N THR A 403 -5.67 2.22 -11.30
CA THR A 403 -6.32 1.07 -11.94
C THR A 403 -7.27 0.44 -10.94
N GLN A 404 -8.43 1.07 -10.79
CA GLN A 404 -9.36 0.93 -9.66
C GLN A 404 -9.86 -0.49 -9.35
N PHE A 405 -9.65 -1.44 -10.26
CA PHE A 405 -10.12 -2.81 -10.13
C PHE A 405 -9.01 -3.86 -10.01
N GLU A 406 -7.73 -3.45 -9.92
CA GLU A 406 -6.56 -4.34 -9.71
C GLU A 406 -6.35 -5.45 -10.77
N THR A 407 -7.26 -5.59 -11.74
CA THR A 407 -7.24 -6.62 -12.79
C THR A 407 -6.58 -6.13 -14.08
N PHE A 408 -6.15 -4.86 -14.17
CA PHE A 408 -5.54 -4.29 -15.38
C PHE A 408 -4.37 -5.13 -15.91
N ASN A 409 -3.60 -5.71 -15.00
CA ASN A 409 -2.40 -6.48 -15.32
C ASN A 409 -2.65 -7.97 -15.56
N VAL A 410 -3.90 -8.44 -15.62
CA VAL A 410 -4.23 -9.85 -15.85
C VAL A 410 -4.26 -10.22 -17.33
N CYS A 411 -4.90 -9.37 -18.14
CA CYS A 411 -5.12 -9.59 -19.57
C CYS A 411 -4.94 -8.29 -20.34
N VAL A 412 -3.71 -7.97 -20.74
CA VAL A 412 -3.37 -6.66 -21.31
C VAL A 412 -2.25 -6.72 -22.34
N SER A 413 -2.29 -5.82 -23.31
CA SER A 413 -1.20 -5.57 -24.25
C SER A 413 -1.08 -4.08 -24.50
N GLY A 414 0.11 -3.52 -24.30
CA GLY A 414 0.34 -2.12 -24.57
C GLY A 414 1.67 -1.65 -24.04
N GLY A 415 1.86 -0.35 -24.04
CA GLY A 415 3.12 0.24 -23.63
C GLY A 415 3.04 1.74 -23.49
N ARG A 416 4.16 2.32 -23.09
CA ARG A 416 4.34 3.76 -22.90
C ARG A 416 5.67 4.20 -23.49
N ALA A 417 5.65 5.33 -24.17
CA ALA A 417 6.85 6.11 -24.47
C ALA A 417 6.86 7.35 -23.59
N LYS A 418 7.97 7.60 -22.89
CA LYS A 418 8.23 8.84 -22.14
C LYS A 418 9.47 9.49 -22.70
N THR A 419 9.38 10.79 -22.96
CA THR A 419 10.49 11.60 -23.45
C THR A 419 10.75 12.71 -22.44
N ASP A 420 11.98 12.78 -21.96
CA ASP A 420 12.50 13.85 -21.11
C ASP A 420 13.45 14.73 -21.93
N PHE A 421 13.22 16.04 -21.95
CA PHE A 421 13.99 17.04 -22.69
C PHE A 421 14.63 18.03 -21.72
N HIS A 422 15.95 18.06 -21.70
CA HIS A 422 16.74 18.93 -20.84
C HIS A 422 16.96 20.25 -21.59
N ALA A 423 16.04 21.19 -21.41
CA ALA A 423 16.01 22.45 -22.17
C ALA A 423 17.17 23.39 -21.80
N GLY A 424 17.70 23.26 -20.58
CA GLY A 424 18.82 24.03 -20.08
C GLY A 424 19.43 23.42 -18.83
N LYS A 425 20.09 24.23 -18.00
CA LYS A 425 20.72 23.75 -16.75
C LYS A 425 19.73 23.54 -15.60
N ASP A 426 18.58 24.19 -15.71
CA ASP A 426 17.59 24.36 -14.66
C ASP A 426 16.16 24.13 -15.18
N GLU A 427 16.00 23.72 -16.44
CA GLU A 427 14.70 23.51 -17.08
C GLU A 427 14.62 22.14 -17.71
N ASP A 428 13.69 21.32 -17.22
CA ASP A 428 13.37 20.01 -17.77
C ASP A 428 11.91 19.98 -18.21
N LEU A 429 11.66 19.40 -19.38
CA LEU A 429 10.31 19.16 -19.91
C LEU A 429 10.14 17.66 -20.09
N PHE A 430 8.94 17.14 -19.86
CA PHE A 430 8.64 15.76 -20.21
C PHE A 430 7.28 15.63 -20.87
N VAL A 431 7.15 14.59 -21.68
CA VAL A 431 5.88 14.12 -22.24
C VAL A 431 5.84 12.60 -22.20
N TRP A 432 4.68 12.01 -21.97
CA TRP A 432 4.47 10.60 -22.24
C TRP A 432 3.17 10.33 -22.95
N LEU A 433 3.16 9.21 -23.65
CA LEU A 433 2.00 8.63 -24.30
C LEU A 433 2.00 7.13 -24.05
N GLY A 434 0.91 6.63 -23.47
CA GLY A 434 0.62 5.24 -23.23
C GLY A 434 -0.61 4.80 -23.99
N TYR A 435 -0.56 3.59 -24.55
CA TYR A 435 -1.71 2.98 -25.21
C TYR A 435 -1.79 1.51 -24.84
N TYR A 436 -2.99 1.07 -24.45
CA TYR A 436 -3.25 -0.30 -23.99
C TYR A 436 -4.55 -0.83 -24.55
N ASN A 437 -4.55 -2.12 -24.86
CA ASN A 437 -5.74 -2.94 -24.94
C ASN A 437 -5.76 -3.87 -23.74
N THR A 438 -6.85 -3.86 -22.99
CA THR A 438 -7.07 -4.75 -21.84
C THR A 438 -8.41 -5.43 -21.97
N TRP A 439 -8.53 -6.63 -21.41
CA TRP A 439 -9.76 -7.42 -21.51
C TRP A 439 -10.31 -7.85 -20.14
N SER A 440 -9.81 -7.25 -19.06
CA SER A 440 -10.15 -7.61 -17.68
C SER A 440 -10.63 -6.44 -16.83
N GLU A 441 -10.70 -5.22 -17.38
CA GLU A 441 -11.11 -4.02 -16.63
C GLU A 441 -12.62 -3.93 -16.41
N SER A 442 -13.40 -4.12 -17.48
CA SER A 442 -14.84 -3.85 -17.42
C SER A 442 -15.69 -5.12 -17.25
N ALA A 443 -15.16 -6.30 -17.54
CA ALA A 443 -15.86 -7.58 -17.46
C ALA A 443 -14.98 -8.64 -16.79
N SER A 444 -15.60 -9.57 -16.04
CA SER A 444 -14.89 -10.75 -15.55
C SER A 444 -14.36 -11.56 -16.74
N ASN A 445 -13.05 -11.84 -16.72
CA ASN A 445 -12.38 -12.49 -17.83
C ASN A 445 -11.11 -13.22 -17.37
N ASP A 446 -11.25 -14.09 -16.38
CA ASP A 446 -10.11 -14.83 -15.80
C ASP A 446 -9.41 -15.72 -16.84
N GLN A 447 -10.15 -16.20 -17.85
CA GLN A 447 -9.57 -16.97 -18.96
C GLN A 447 -8.83 -16.10 -19.99
N CYS A 448 -8.88 -14.77 -19.85
CA CYS A 448 -8.29 -13.82 -20.79
C CYS A 448 -8.72 -14.09 -22.24
N ASP A 449 -10.03 -14.26 -22.42
CA ASP A 449 -10.65 -14.37 -23.72
C ASP A 449 -10.54 -13.04 -24.46
N ILE A 450 -9.86 -13.06 -25.61
CA ILE A 450 -9.56 -11.87 -26.41
C ILE A 450 -10.73 -11.65 -27.36
N ALA A 451 -11.78 -11.05 -26.83
CA ALA A 451 -13.00 -10.73 -27.56
C ALA A 451 -13.31 -9.23 -27.47
N ASP A 452 -13.93 -8.68 -28.53
CA ASP A 452 -14.25 -7.26 -28.60
C ASP A 452 -15.24 -6.86 -27.50
N ASP A 453 -16.18 -7.73 -27.11
CA ASP A 453 -17.13 -7.48 -26.02
C ASP A 453 -16.48 -7.37 -24.63
N LYS A 454 -15.21 -7.76 -24.50
CA LYS A 454 -14.42 -7.64 -23.27
C LYS A 454 -13.32 -6.60 -23.37
N ARG A 455 -13.06 -6.03 -24.55
CA ARG A 455 -11.93 -5.14 -24.81
C ARG A 455 -12.21 -3.72 -24.31
N ASN A 456 -11.21 -3.17 -23.64
CA ASN A 456 -11.07 -1.78 -23.24
C ASN A 456 -9.82 -1.20 -23.92
N ARG A 457 -9.98 -0.04 -24.57
CA ARG A 457 -8.91 0.73 -25.21
C ARG A 457 -8.55 1.91 -24.32
N VAL A 458 -7.33 1.89 -23.80
CA VAL A 458 -6.85 2.91 -22.86
C VAL A 458 -5.79 3.78 -23.53
N LEU A 459 -6.03 5.09 -23.52
CA LEU A 459 -5.08 6.13 -23.86
C LEU A 459 -4.71 6.89 -22.58
N ASP A 460 -3.43 6.99 -22.27
CA ASP A 460 -2.92 7.74 -21.12
C ASP A 460 -1.81 8.69 -21.58
N ALA A 461 -1.94 9.98 -21.31
CA ALA A 461 -0.98 10.97 -21.77
C ALA A 461 -0.79 12.08 -20.75
N ALA A 462 0.43 12.59 -20.65
CA ALA A 462 0.68 13.81 -19.92
C ALA A 462 1.89 14.57 -20.45
N VAL A 463 1.93 15.84 -20.08
CA VAL A 463 3.05 16.75 -20.27
C VAL A 463 3.37 17.42 -18.94
N GLY A 464 4.63 17.73 -18.71
CA GLY A 464 5.03 18.49 -17.55
C GLY A 464 6.34 19.21 -17.74
N ALA A 465 6.63 20.05 -16.75
CA ALA A 465 7.83 20.85 -16.69
C ALA A 465 8.34 20.89 -15.26
N GLU A 466 9.66 20.91 -15.12
CA GLU A 466 10.36 21.17 -13.88
C GLU A 466 11.34 22.32 -14.08
N LEU A 467 11.32 23.26 -13.14
CA LEU A 467 12.18 24.43 -13.11
C LEU A 467 12.90 24.47 -11.77
N THR A 468 14.22 24.56 -11.79
CA THR A 468 15.04 24.83 -10.61
C THR A 468 15.61 26.23 -10.63
N SER A 469 15.88 26.79 -9.45
CA SER A 469 16.53 28.10 -9.35
C SER A 469 17.25 28.23 -8.02
N GLN A 470 18.07 29.29 -7.89
CA GLN A 470 18.78 29.63 -6.66
C GLN A 470 19.66 28.47 -6.18
N GLN A 471 20.48 27.90 -7.07
CA GLN A 471 21.30 26.70 -6.78
C GLN A 471 20.43 25.52 -6.31
N ARG A 472 19.28 25.32 -6.96
CA ARG A 472 18.29 24.26 -6.66
C ARG A 472 17.58 24.38 -5.30
N LYS A 473 17.72 25.51 -4.60
CA LYS A 473 16.95 25.79 -3.38
C LYS A 473 15.48 26.07 -3.67
N SER A 474 15.16 26.53 -4.87
CA SER A 474 13.77 26.66 -5.33
C SER A 474 13.52 25.68 -6.47
N ARG A 475 12.33 25.09 -6.45
CA ARG A 475 11.88 24.11 -7.43
C ARG A 475 10.41 24.38 -7.73
N ALA A 476 10.01 24.34 -8.99
CA ALA A 476 8.63 24.35 -9.40
C ALA A 476 8.41 23.23 -10.40
N SER A 477 7.44 22.37 -10.16
CA SER A 477 7.02 21.32 -11.08
C SER A 477 5.53 21.43 -11.34
N ILE A 478 5.13 21.15 -12.59
CA ILE A 478 3.74 21.06 -13.00
C ILE A 478 3.56 19.88 -13.95
N THR A 479 2.43 19.19 -13.85
CA THR A 479 2.04 18.10 -14.75
C THR A 479 0.57 18.26 -15.09
N LEU A 480 0.27 18.18 -16.38
CA LEU A 480 -1.07 18.14 -16.93
C LEU A 480 -1.23 16.81 -17.67
N GLY A 481 -2.24 16.02 -17.32
CA GLY A 481 -2.44 14.73 -17.95
C GLY A 481 -3.88 14.28 -17.95
N GLY A 482 -4.12 13.17 -18.62
CA GLY A 482 -5.43 12.53 -18.65
C GLY A 482 -5.38 11.11 -19.19
N ARG A 483 -6.39 10.34 -18.79
CA ARG A 483 -6.62 8.95 -19.19
C ARG A 483 -8.02 8.84 -19.78
N ASN A 484 -8.13 8.10 -20.87
CA ASN A 484 -9.40 7.75 -21.50
C ASN A 484 -9.42 6.23 -21.73
N ASP A 485 -10.33 5.55 -21.06
CA ASP A 485 -10.58 4.13 -21.15
C ASP A 485 -11.98 3.90 -21.71
N VAL A 486 -12.03 3.35 -22.93
CA VAL A 486 -13.24 3.12 -23.72
C VAL A 486 -13.41 1.62 -23.93
N ALA A 487 -14.52 1.07 -23.43
CA ALA A 487 -14.94 -0.29 -23.71
C ALA A 487 -15.53 -0.39 -25.12
N ASP A 488 -15.29 -1.50 -25.82
CA ASP A 488 -15.89 -1.73 -27.13
C ASP A 488 -17.32 -2.27 -27.07
N ARG A 489 -17.77 -2.63 -25.85
CA ARG A 489 -19.16 -2.90 -25.53
C ARG A 489 -19.84 -1.70 -24.89
N GLU A 490 -21.16 -1.66 -24.98
CA GLU A 490 -21.96 -0.73 -24.18
C GLU A 490 -21.92 -1.15 -22.70
N LEU A 491 -21.69 -0.16 -21.85
CA LEU A 491 -21.76 -0.23 -20.41
C LEU A 491 -22.96 0.59 -19.94
N GLN A 492 -23.65 0.08 -18.93
CA GLN A 492 -24.77 0.79 -18.33
C GLN A 492 -24.30 1.62 -17.14
N THR A 493 -24.63 2.90 -17.11
CA THR A 493 -24.40 3.78 -15.96
C THR A 493 -25.34 3.44 -14.79
N ALA A 494 -25.07 3.98 -13.61
CA ALA A 494 -25.97 3.85 -12.46
C ALA A 494 -27.39 4.38 -12.73
N GLY A 495 -27.52 5.43 -13.56
CA GLY A 495 -28.80 6.01 -14.01
C GLY A 495 -29.49 5.22 -15.13
N GLY A 496 -28.85 4.16 -15.65
CA GLY A 496 -29.40 3.31 -16.69
C GLY A 496 -29.08 3.72 -18.14
N GLU A 497 -28.34 4.82 -18.34
CA GLU A 497 -27.85 5.25 -19.65
C GLU A 497 -26.79 4.31 -20.20
N GLN A 498 -26.71 4.16 -21.53
CA GLN A 498 -25.67 3.38 -22.20
C GLN A 498 -24.49 4.28 -22.59
N THR A 499 -23.27 3.80 -22.37
CA THR A 499 -22.02 4.49 -22.73
C THR A 499 -20.91 3.49 -23.02
N ASP A 500 -19.97 3.85 -23.87
CA ASP A 500 -18.73 3.11 -24.11
C ASP A 500 -17.59 3.54 -23.15
N ILE A 501 -17.77 4.61 -22.39
CA ILE A 501 -16.76 5.11 -21.46
C ILE A 501 -16.72 4.20 -20.23
N ALA A 502 -15.61 3.52 -19.99
CA ALA A 502 -15.38 2.78 -18.76
C ALA A 502 -14.82 3.71 -17.67
N TYR A 503 -13.77 4.47 -18.02
CA TYR A 503 -13.11 5.42 -17.12
C TYR A 503 -12.51 6.60 -17.88
N GLN A 504 -12.64 7.81 -17.32
CA GLN A 504 -11.98 9.02 -17.81
C GLN A 504 -11.42 9.84 -16.65
N GLU A 505 -10.23 10.38 -16.83
CA GLU A 505 -9.62 11.32 -15.90
C GLU A 505 -8.90 12.45 -16.65
N GLY A 506 -9.04 13.67 -16.17
CA GLY A 506 -8.13 14.77 -16.47
C GLY A 506 -7.60 15.36 -15.17
N TYR A 507 -6.30 15.61 -15.07
CA TYR A 507 -5.66 16.05 -13.84
C TYR A 507 -4.58 17.11 -14.04
N VAL A 508 -4.38 17.88 -12.96
CA VAL A 508 -3.30 18.84 -12.78
C VAL A 508 -2.58 18.50 -11.48
N ARG A 509 -1.25 18.44 -11.53
CA ARG A 509 -0.40 18.29 -10.36
C ARG A 509 0.66 19.38 -10.36
N TYR A 510 0.98 19.91 -9.20
CA TYR A 510 2.08 20.86 -9.03
C TYR A 510 2.75 20.70 -7.68
N ASP A 511 4.03 21.03 -7.62
CA ASP A 511 4.81 21.17 -6.40
C ASP A 511 5.80 22.32 -6.57
N VAL A 512 5.63 23.37 -5.77
CA VAL A 512 6.39 24.61 -5.84
C VAL A 512 7.01 24.88 -4.48
N ILE A 513 8.32 24.70 -4.38
CA ILE A 513 9.13 25.08 -3.22
C ILE A 513 9.86 26.37 -3.55
N ARG A 514 9.55 27.43 -2.81
CA ARG A 514 10.21 28.73 -2.92
C ARG A 514 11.05 28.98 -1.68
N TRP A 515 12.36 28.96 -1.85
CA TRP A 515 13.29 29.48 -0.84
C TRP A 515 13.12 31.00 -0.74
N ILE A 516 12.96 31.49 0.48
CA ILE A 516 12.78 32.92 0.77
C ILE A 516 14.13 33.54 1.13
N ASP A 517 14.63 33.20 2.31
CA ASP A 517 15.92 33.62 2.85
C ASP A 517 16.30 32.72 4.04
N GLY A 518 17.59 32.64 4.35
CA GLY A 518 18.12 31.87 5.47
C GLY A 518 17.59 30.42 5.47
N PRO A 519 16.99 29.94 6.57
CA PRO A 519 16.45 28.59 6.68
C PRO A 519 14.98 28.46 6.22
N TYR A 520 14.38 29.52 5.66
CA TYR A 520 12.94 29.58 5.43
C TYR A 520 12.56 29.30 3.98
N SER A 521 11.56 28.42 3.79
CA SER A 521 10.95 28.13 2.48
C SER A 521 9.44 28.04 2.60
N LEU A 522 8.73 28.37 1.51
CA LEU A 522 7.31 28.09 1.35
C LEU A 522 7.13 26.97 0.33
N GLN A 523 6.16 26.10 0.56
CA GLN A 523 5.78 25.04 -0.34
C GLN A 523 4.31 25.16 -0.72
N PHE A 524 4.00 24.96 -1.99
CA PHE A 524 2.63 24.79 -2.49
C PHE A 524 2.57 23.52 -3.30
N GLN A 525 1.78 22.56 -2.84
CA GLN A 525 1.60 21.27 -3.50
C GLN A 525 0.12 21.08 -3.80
N GLY A 526 -0.21 20.53 -4.98
CA GLY A 526 -1.60 20.22 -5.31
C GLY A 526 -1.76 19.07 -6.28
N TRP A 527 -2.88 18.39 -6.16
CA TRP A 527 -3.35 17.37 -7.10
C TRP A 527 -4.86 17.53 -7.26
N HIS A 528 -5.28 17.92 -8.46
CA HIS A 528 -6.67 18.22 -8.78
C HIS A 528 -7.07 17.39 -9.99
N ARG A 529 -8.24 16.76 -9.94
CA ARG A 529 -8.72 15.90 -11.03
C ARG A 529 -10.23 15.96 -11.21
N ARG A 530 -10.65 15.78 -12.47
CA ARG A 530 -12.02 15.46 -12.85
C ARG A 530 -12.06 14.03 -13.33
N ARG A 531 -12.97 13.24 -12.76
CA ARG A 531 -13.10 11.81 -13.05
C ARG A 531 -14.50 11.50 -13.56
N ARG A 532 -14.61 10.43 -14.34
CA ARG A 532 -15.86 9.77 -14.69
C ARG A 532 -15.61 8.27 -14.71
N GLN A 533 -16.52 7.51 -14.14
CA GLN A 533 -16.40 6.06 -14.02
C GLN A 533 -17.79 5.45 -14.14
N THR A 534 -17.96 4.50 -15.04
CA THR A 534 -19.28 3.91 -15.30
C THR A 534 -19.59 2.76 -14.35
N LEU A 535 -18.65 1.83 -14.17
CA LEU A 535 -18.82 0.69 -13.27
C LEU A 535 -18.47 1.09 -11.85
N GLY A 536 -19.43 1.05 -10.92
CA GLY A 536 -19.19 1.37 -9.50
C GLY A 536 -18.90 2.85 -9.21
N GLY A 537 -19.07 3.73 -10.20
CA GLY A 537 -18.97 5.18 -10.05
C GLY A 537 -20.34 5.87 -9.97
N PRO A 538 -20.35 7.19 -9.65
CA PRO A 538 -21.56 8.01 -9.70
C PRO A 538 -22.10 8.17 -11.13
N GLU A 539 -23.33 8.68 -11.28
CA GLU A 539 -23.96 8.85 -12.61
C GLU A 539 -23.19 9.87 -13.47
N GLY A 540 -22.75 10.97 -12.85
CA GLY A 540 -21.98 12.03 -13.47
C GLY A 540 -20.47 11.95 -13.21
N GLY A 541 -19.71 12.79 -13.92
CA GLY A 541 -18.31 13.02 -13.57
C GLY A 541 -18.18 13.86 -12.30
N TRP A 542 -17.18 13.59 -11.46
CA TRP A 542 -16.93 14.32 -10.21
C TRP A 542 -15.56 15.00 -10.20
N TRP A 543 -15.43 16.00 -9.34
CA TRP A 543 -14.19 16.69 -9.03
C TRP A 543 -13.66 16.24 -7.68
N GLU A 544 -12.36 16.01 -7.61
CA GLU A 544 -11.67 15.80 -6.34
C GLU A 544 -10.25 16.32 -6.40
N GLY A 545 -9.70 16.61 -5.24
CA GLY A 545 -8.33 17.06 -5.17
C GLY A 545 -7.89 17.45 -3.78
N GLN A 546 -6.64 17.89 -3.71
CA GLN A 546 -6.01 18.38 -2.50
C GLN A 546 -5.04 19.50 -2.83
N HIS A 547 -4.92 20.44 -1.90
CA HIS A 547 -3.93 21.50 -1.89
C HIS A 547 -3.28 21.55 -0.51
N LEU A 548 -1.95 21.68 -0.48
CA LEU A 548 -1.17 21.84 0.73
C LEU A 548 -0.30 23.09 0.61
N THR A 549 -0.43 23.98 1.59
CA THR A 549 0.48 25.11 1.80
C THR A 549 1.40 24.78 2.97
N GLY A 550 2.70 24.74 2.71
CA GLY A 550 3.75 24.43 3.67
C GLY A 550 4.64 25.63 3.97
N PHE A 551 5.12 25.70 5.20
CA PHE A 551 6.21 26.56 5.65
C PHE A 551 7.29 25.69 6.29
N GLU A 552 8.49 25.77 5.75
CA GLU A 552 9.66 25.06 6.27
C GLU A 552 10.63 26.03 6.92
N TRP A 553 11.01 25.72 8.16
CA TRP A 553 12.11 26.32 8.89
C TRP A 553 13.17 25.24 9.14
N ALA A 554 14.09 25.11 8.19
CA ALA A 554 15.09 24.06 8.19
C ALA A 554 16.14 24.23 9.31
N PRO A 555 16.65 23.13 9.88
CA PRO A 555 16.24 21.74 9.67
C PRO A 555 15.09 21.29 10.60
N HIS A 556 14.55 22.17 11.45
CA HIS A 556 13.83 21.76 12.66
C HIS A 556 12.32 21.71 12.53
N VAL A 557 11.68 22.64 11.82
CA VAL A 557 10.22 22.78 11.85
C VAL A 557 9.66 22.77 10.44
N SER A 558 8.60 22.00 10.24
CA SER A 558 7.74 22.06 9.06
C SER A 558 6.29 22.21 9.51
N LEU A 559 5.60 23.20 8.98
CA LEU A 559 4.18 23.46 9.20
C LEU A 559 3.45 23.32 7.88
N ALA A 560 2.31 22.64 7.85
CA ALA A 560 1.50 22.49 6.66
C ALA A 560 0.02 22.68 6.98
N PHE A 561 -0.69 23.33 6.07
CA PHE A 561 -2.14 23.44 6.07
C PHE A 561 -2.67 22.84 4.76
N GLY A 562 -3.61 21.90 4.89
CA GLY A 562 -4.20 21.17 3.78
C GLY A 562 -5.69 21.47 3.62
N VAL A 563 -6.11 21.56 2.36
CA VAL A 563 -7.52 21.57 1.96
C VAL A 563 -7.72 20.48 0.92
N GLU A 564 -8.60 19.53 1.20
CA GLU A 564 -9.03 18.50 0.25
C GLU A 564 -10.51 18.69 -0.08
N TYR A 565 -10.93 18.22 -1.25
CA TYR A 565 -12.32 18.34 -1.67
C TYR A 565 -12.80 17.14 -2.48
N ASN A 566 -14.10 16.88 -2.41
CA ASN A 566 -14.78 15.86 -3.21
C ASN A 566 -16.18 16.34 -3.61
N SER A 567 -16.55 16.16 -4.87
CA SER A 567 -17.92 16.35 -5.34
C SER A 567 -18.62 15.02 -5.68
N ASN A 568 -18.02 13.88 -5.33
CA ASN A 568 -18.61 12.57 -5.58
C ASN A 568 -19.77 12.31 -4.63
N GLU A 569 -20.98 12.22 -5.18
CA GLU A 569 -22.23 11.93 -4.48
C GLU A 569 -22.20 10.61 -3.69
N LEU A 570 -21.46 9.60 -4.16
CA LEU A 570 -21.29 8.33 -3.46
C LEU A 570 -20.40 8.45 -2.23
N PHE A 571 -19.73 9.58 -2.00
CA PHE A 571 -18.89 9.85 -0.83
C PHE A 571 -19.26 11.15 -0.10
N ALA A 572 -20.32 11.84 -0.51
CA ALA A 572 -20.84 13.00 0.21
C ALA A 572 -21.38 12.57 1.59
N ALA A 573 -21.08 13.38 2.61
CA ALA A 573 -21.60 13.23 3.97
C ALA A 573 -23.13 13.25 3.93
N SER A 574 -23.78 12.35 4.65
CA SER A 574 -25.19 11.97 4.49
C SER A 574 -26.23 13.04 4.89
N ASP A 575 -25.86 14.30 5.06
CA ASP A 575 -26.74 15.33 5.64
C ASP A 575 -27.21 16.41 4.65
N THR A 576 -26.82 16.35 3.37
CA THR A 576 -27.33 17.30 2.36
C THR A 576 -27.74 16.62 1.06
N ALA A 577 -28.74 17.24 0.44
CA ALA A 577 -29.60 16.73 -0.61
C ALA A 577 -28.90 16.23 -1.90
N SER A 578 -29.67 15.46 -2.67
CA SER A 578 -29.51 15.18 -4.11
C SER A 578 -28.61 16.19 -4.85
N PRO A 579 -27.39 15.81 -5.27
CA PRO A 579 -26.44 16.76 -5.83
C PRO A 579 -26.66 16.94 -7.33
N SER A 580 -27.34 18.03 -7.72
CA SER A 580 -27.47 18.43 -9.12
C SER A 580 -26.71 19.70 -9.49
N GLU A 581 -25.95 20.33 -8.58
CA GLU A 581 -25.21 21.57 -8.87
C GLU A 581 -23.83 21.63 -8.19
N LEU A 582 -22.94 22.45 -8.76
CA LEU A 582 -21.55 22.74 -8.31
C LEU A 582 -21.45 23.28 -6.86
N SER A 583 -22.57 23.44 -6.15
CA SER A 583 -22.70 23.97 -4.80
C SER A 583 -22.41 22.97 -3.68
N ASP A 584 -22.41 21.65 -3.93
CA ASP A 584 -22.29 20.61 -2.89
C ASP A 584 -20.94 19.86 -2.92
N VAL A 585 -19.84 20.62 -2.84
CA VAL A 585 -18.49 20.05 -2.67
C VAL A 585 -18.21 19.84 -1.18
N THR A 586 -17.87 18.60 -0.79
CA THR A 586 -17.41 18.31 0.58
C THR A 586 -15.96 18.77 0.72
N LEU A 587 -15.69 19.65 1.68
CA LEU A 587 -14.34 20.15 2.01
C LEU A 587 -13.79 19.47 3.25
N TYR A 588 -12.50 19.14 3.23
CA TYR A 588 -11.76 18.54 4.33
C TYR A 588 -10.59 19.45 4.66
N PHE A 589 -10.48 19.88 5.92
CA PHE A 589 -9.42 20.78 6.37
C PHE A 589 -8.47 20.06 7.32
N ASN A 590 -7.18 20.25 7.15
CA ASN A 590 -6.19 19.69 8.06
C ASN A 590 -4.97 20.59 8.27
N GLY A 591 -4.27 20.32 9.37
CA GLY A 591 -2.99 20.93 9.69
C GLY A 591 -2.01 19.86 10.16
N GLN A 592 -0.73 20.05 9.82
CA GLN A 592 0.36 19.21 10.26
C GLN A 592 1.53 20.07 10.75
N ALA A 593 2.13 19.67 11.87
CA ALA A 593 3.35 20.26 12.38
C ALA A 593 4.36 19.15 12.64
N THR A 594 5.56 19.26 12.08
CA THR A 594 6.67 18.34 12.30
C THR A 594 7.83 19.07 12.94
N TYR A 595 8.32 18.51 14.04
CA TYR A 595 9.55 18.92 14.71
C TYR A 595 10.61 17.83 14.56
N ARG A 596 11.71 18.17 13.90
CA ARG A 596 12.88 17.31 13.72
C ARG A 596 13.88 17.59 14.83
N ILE A 597 14.04 16.59 15.70
CA ILE A 597 14.96 16.64 16.84
C ILE A 597 16.40 16.57 16.31
N ASP A 598 16.66 15.62 15.41
CA ASP A 598 17.94 15.42 14.74
C ASP A 598 17.76 14.77 13.36
N SER A 599 18.84 14.33 12.73
CA SER A 599 18.76 13.73 11.39
C SER A 599 17.98 12.40 11.32
N ALA A 600 17.79 11.69 12.42
CA ALA A 600 17.14 10.39 12.52
C ALA A 600 15.87 10.38 13.39
N SER A 601 15.64 11.44 14.18
CA SER A 601 14.52 11.53 15.13
C SER A 601 13.59 12.71 14.84
N SER A 602 12.27 12.47 14.84
CA SER A 602 11.24 13.49 14.58
C SER A 602 9.91 13.18 15.27
N VAL A 603 9.14 14.23 15.53
CA VAL A 603 7.76 14.17 16.03
C VAL A 603 6.85 14.95 15.09
N SER A 604 5.74 14.37 14.67
CA SER A 604 4.75 14.95 13.77
C SER A 604 3.37 14.89 14.38
N LEU A 605 2.66 16.01 14.44
CA LEU A 605 1.26 16.10 14.84
C LEU A 605 0.42 16.47 13.63
N PHE A 606 -0.56 15.64 13.30
CA PHE A 606 -1.63 15.90 12.34
C PHE A 606 -2.94 16.12 13.10
N VAL A 607 -3.71 17.13 12.71
CA VAL A 607 -5.06 17.39 13.22
C VAL A 607 -5.98 17.79 12.07
N GLY A 608 -7.19 17.26 12.06
CA GLY A 608 -8.24 17.61 11.11
C GLY A 608 -8.66 16.41 10.28
N GLN A 609 -9.03 16.68 9.03
CA GLN A 609 -9.73 15.74 8.17
C GLN A 609 -8.91 15.35 6.95
N ARG A 610 -9.07 14.11 6.48
CA ARG A 610 -8.60 13.63 5.18
C ARG A 610 -9.73 12.95 4.43
N ARG A 611 -9.81 13.19 3.14
CA ARG A 611 -10.78 12.55 2.26
C ARG A 611 -10.42 11.07 2.09
N GLY A 612 -11.44 10.21 2.06
CA GLY A 612 -11.27 8.85 1.58
C GLY A 612 -10.75 8.84 0.14
N SER A 613 -9.71 8.05 -0.13
CA SER A 613 -9.05 8.05 -1.45
C SER A 613 -8.53 6.67 -1.80
N LEU A 614 -8.52 6.37 -3.10
CA LEU A 614 -7.73 5.26 -3.62
C LEU A 614 -6.28 5.74 -3.81
N ARG A 615 -5.34 5.01 -3.23
CA ARG A 615 -3.90 5.26 -3.37
C ARG A 615 -3.27 4.09 -4.10
N CYS A 616 -2.48 4.39 -5.13
CA CYS A 616 -1.79 3.38 -5.91
C CYS A 616 -0.29 3.64 -5.89
N VAL A 617 0.50 2.58 -5.71
CA VAL A 617 1.96 2.63 -5.80
C VAL A 617 2.43 1.44 -6.64
N GLY A 618 2.93 1.74 -7.84
CA GLY A 618 3.51 0.74 -8.73
C GLY A 618 2.54 -0.37 -9.12
N GLY A 619 1.27 -0.02 -9.38
CA GLY A 619 0.23 -0.96 -9.80
C GLY A 619 -0.54 -1.65 -8.69
N VAL A 620 -0.15 -1.43 -7.43
CA VAL A 620 -0.88 -1.93 -6.26
C VAL A 620 -1.72 -0.78 -5.73
N CYS A 621 -3.03 -0.97 -5.66
CA CYS A 621 -3.96 0.04 -5.20
C CYS A 621 -4.57 -0.34 -3.85
N ARG A 622 -4.99 0.68 -3.08
CA ARG A 622 -5.64 0.50 -1.79
C ARG A 622 -6.62 1.63 -1.52
N VAL A 623 -7.84 1.27 -1.12
CA VAL A 623 -8.82 2.24 -0.65
C VAL A 623 -8.52 2.58 0.81
N PHE A 624 -8.32 3.87 1.09
CA PHE A 624 -8.25 4.41 2.45
C PHE A 624 -9.57 5.05 2.83
N PRO A 625 -10.12 4.74 4.02
CA PRO A 625 -11.32 5.41 4.52
C PRO A 625 -11.05 6.90 4.79
N PRO A 626 -12.09 7.74 4.82
CA PRO A 626 -11.95 9.11 5.32
C PRO A 626 -11.49 9.09 6.79
N PHE A 627 -10.83 10.16 7.20
CA PHE A 627 -10.31 10.33 8.56
C PHE A 627 -10.72 11.70 9.09
N GLU A 628 -11.16 11.75 10.34
CA GLU A 628 -11.30 13.00 11.11
C GLU A 628 -10.69 12.76 12.49
N GLY A 629 -9.77 13.61 12.93
CA GLY A 629 -9.21 13.46 14.27
C GLY A 629 -7.81 13.99 14.42
N ALA A 630 -7.02 13.33 15.27
CA ALA A 630 -5.65 13.71 15.56
C ALA A 630 -4.73 12.50 15.54
N ARG A 631 -3.51 12.68 15.03
CA ARG A 631 -2.45 11.67 14.98
C ARG A 631 -1.13 12.30 15.37
N LEU A 632 -0.48 11.72 16.37
CA LEU A 632 0.88 12.07 16.81
C LEU A 632 1.80 10.90 16.45
N ASP A 633 2.73 11.14 15.54
CA ASP A 633 3.78 10.19 15.17
C ASP A 633 5.12 10.63 15.77
N ALA A 634 5.86 9.70 16.36
CA ALA A 634 7.21 9.92 16.87
C ALA A 634 8.11 8.81 16.34
N THR A 635 9.17 9.19 15.62
CA THR A 635 10.25 8.29 15.23
C THR A 635 11.50 8.70 15.97
N LEU A 636 12.07 7.77 16.73
CA LEU A 636 13.27 7.98 17.55
C LEU A 636 14.29 6.91 17.18
N ARG A 637 15.55 7.31 17.01
CA ARG A 637 16.68 6.40 16.81
C ARG A 637 17.79 6.74 17.79
N PHE A 638 18.35 5.72 18.43
CA PHE A 638 19.36 5.84 19.48
C PHE A 638 20.65 5.14 19.08
#